data_AF-A0A143ZB62-F1
#
_entry.id   AF-A0A143ZB62-F1
#
_cell.length_a   1.000
_cell.length_b   1.000
_cell.length_c   1.000
_cell.angle_alpha   90.00
_cell.angle_beta   90.00
_cell.angle_gamma   90.00
#
_symmetry.space_group_name_H-M   'P 1'
#
loop_
_entity.id
_entity.type
_entity.pdbx_description
1 polymer ?
#
loop_
_entity_poly.entity_id
_entity_poly.type
_entity_poly.pdbx_seq_one_letter_code
_entity_poly.pdbx_strand_id
1 'polypeptide(L)'
;MADLKVQQVQEWLLSTYRNQSKFAAFVSETGFEANGLTDNTTMTALIYALQYELGISDVTGSFGPTTLRLAPRINLSNAGNYPKNIIRILEGGLWCHGYNAGYNESFNSFGGTYDSDTDVAVKELQNDIGTNPSGNFDGYLWKALLSTDAYVTTWSNGSEKLREAQQYLNGLAINGYFFTDDFIGGYLPTDGLNSRQFNSALIYYLQAVMGMYASEATGFIGDATKAGLITVPDNLPDDVTTARHYVRAIVFALLANGYDLTINSYWSEETAAAIAQFQRDMALPVTGKVDVTTWMALLVSYGDKNRPYAACDTRFEITESRLETLKAMGIQAVGRYINGTEFKVLRSGEVERIINGGLGLIPIYQENGTNAIDFSNVIGRSQAVKAAGNARKFGIPYDSIIYFAVDYDAQDWEIAEYILPYFKGVSEALTNFRVGVYGTRNVCSQVTSAGYAVTSYVSNMSSGFSGNLGFRMPSNWNFDQFDEIEIDDWGIDKVVYSGLYPVVGSLTNRDSDEQLIKDALARVTDGLPLFTGVAGRIELDGEEKTLFDDTLIRVTFSASADVAAGDDEEVGNTIFVYNYSKMDSSVENIIKNNLGLSNQVKLDAEGITSTLASNIFYGKIESSVSVQFREIMYTYKVILYEIELLGGLTTSASITFNIYLKNYNLPPRYQVPADIQDKVIQVSHEAYQGVSAAQVISGGLAIIAAGAFLLYVGPAIITAIPTIMEGLIAAMGIILNTQPAM
;
A
#
# COMPACT_ATOMS: atom_id res chain seq x y z
N MET A 1 17.08 -15.47 9.96
CA MET A 1 17.26 -16.93 10.11
C MET A 1 17.66 -17.18 11.55
N ALA A 2 17.20 -18.26 12.18
CA ALA A 2 17.58 -18.57 13.57
C ALA A 2 19.08 -18.91 13.65
N ASP A 3 19.79 -18.30 14.58
CA ASP A 3 21.21 -18.52 14.87
C ASP A 3 21.37 -19.25 16.22
N LEU A 4 22.15 -20.34 16.21
CA LEU A 4 22.36 -21.18 17.39
C LEU A 4 23.09 -20.44 18.51
N LYS A 5 24.04 -19.55 18.19
CA LYS A 5 24.74 -18.73 19.17
C LYS A 5 23.77 -17.76 19.86
N VAL A 6 22.88 -17.13 19.09
CA VAL A 6 21.83 -16.25 19.65
C VAL A 6 20.88 -17.05 20.53
N GLN A 7 20.48 -18.25 20.11
CA GLN A 7 19.63 -19.13 20.91
C GLN A 7 20.27 -19.45 22.27
N GLN A 8 21.57 -19.75 22.31
CA GLN A 8 22.30 -20.00 23.55
C GLN A 8 22.34 -18.79 24.49
N VAL A 9 22.45 -17.57 23.94
CA VAL A 9 22.36 -16.33 24.73
C VAL A 9 20.98 -16.21 25.37
N GLN A 10 19.92 -16.44 24.60
CA GLN A 10 18.54 -16.40 25.10
C GLN A 10 18.28 -17.47 26.18
N GLU A 11 18.76 -18.70 26.00
CA GLU A 11 18.68 -19.77 27.02
C GLU A 11 19.42 -19.41 28.31
N TRP A 12 20.60 -18.80 28.19
CA TRP A 12 21.36 -18.32 29.34
C TRP A 12 20.63 -17.20 30.09
N LEU A 13 20.03 -16.23 29.37
CA LEU A 13 19.23 -15.16 29.98
C LEU A 13 18.03 -15.73 30.75
N LEU A 14 17.28 -16.64 30.12
CA LEU A 14 16.13 -17.30 30.72
C LEU A 14 16.53 -18.12 31.96
N SER A 15 17.63 -18.87 31.90
CA SER A 15 18.07 -19.69 33.04
C SER A 15 18.62 -18.85 34.20
N THR A 16 19.33 -17.75 33.91
CA THR A 16 20.04 -16.93 34.91
C THR A 16 19.11 -15.93 35.60
N TYR A 17 18.21 -15.28 34.86
CA TYR A 17 17.40 -14.16 35.36
C TYR A 17 15.91 -14.49 35.56
N ARG A 18 15.43 -15.71 35.26
CA ARG A 18 14.03 -16.15 35.47
C ARG A 18 13.40 -15.83 36.82
N ASN A 19 14.21 -15.80 37.89
CA ASN A 19 13.69 -15.57 39.24
C ASN A 19 13.66 -14.07 39.61
N GLN A 20 14.13 -13.19 38.72
CA GLN A 20 14.04 -11.75 38.89
C GLN A 20 12.66 -11.28 38.47
N SER A 21 11.91 -10.65 39.38
CA SER A 21 10.48 -10.37 39.21
C SER A 21 10.13 -9.58 37.95
N LYS A 22 10.88 -8.50 37.66
CA LYS A 22 10.64 -7.66 36.46
C LYS A 22 11.05 -8.34 35.16
N PHE A 23 12.12 -9.15 35.17
CA PHE A 23 12.48 -9.96 34.02
C PHE A 23 11.41 -11.01 33.72
N ALA A 24 10.91 -11.71 34.74
CA ALA A 24 9.85 -12.70 34.58
C ALA A 24 8.55 -12.08 34.03
N ALA A 25 8.19 -10.87 34.47
CA ALA A 25 7.07 -10.12 33.93
C ALA A 25 7.27 -9.79 32.45
N PHE A 26 8.43 -9.23 32.08
CA PHE A 26 8.79 -8.96 30.68
C PHE A 26 8.68 -10.22 29.80
N VAL A 27 9.21 -11.36 30.25
CA VAL A 27 9.13 -12.64 29.51
C VAL A 27 7.67 -13.03 29.28
N SER A 28 6.82 -12.93 30.30
CA SER A 28 5.40 -13.27 30.19
C SER A 28 4.62 -12.30 29.29
N GLU A 29 4.96 -11.02 29.29
CA GLU A 29 4.27 -9.98 28.52
C GLU A 29 4.63 -10.02 27.03
N THR A 30 5.89 -10.34 26.72
CA THR A 30 6.42 -10.31 25.34
C THR A 30 6.46 -11.68 24.67
N GLY A 31 6.36 -12.77 25.44
CA GLY A 31 6.57 -14.12 24.93
C GLY A 31 8.03 -14.43 24.61
N PHE A 32 8.99 -13.74 25.26
CA PHE A 32 10.41 -13.93 25.03
C PHE A 32 10.83 -15.40 25.22
N GLU A 33 11.41 -15.98 24.18
CA GLU A 33 11.82 -17.39 24.12
C GLU A 33 13.16 -17.57 23.40
N ALA A 34 13.78 -18.73 23.58
CA ALA A 34 15.02 -19.08 22.90
C ALA A 34 14.77 -19.58 21.47
N ASN A 35 14.58 -18.64 20.54
CA ASN A 35 14.26 -18.88 19.13
C ASN A 35 15.43 -18.60 18.15
N GLY A 36 16.57 -18.12 18.65
CA GLY A 36 17.75 -17.78 17.85
C GLY A 36 17.61 -16.54 16.98
N LEU A 37 16.58 -15.71 17.18
CA LEU A 37 16.38 -14.47 16.44
C LEU A 37 16.90 -13.28 17.24
N THR A 38 17.77 -12.47 16.63
CA THR A 38 18.13 -11.15 17.19
C THR A 38 17.00 -10.17 16.90
N ASP A 39 16.33 -9.69 17.94
CA ASP A 39 15.23 -8.74 17.86
C ASP A 39 15.21 -7.79 19.07
N ASN A 40 14.23 -6.88 19.10
CA ASN A 40 14.09 -5.92 20.21
C ASN A 40 13.86 -6.63 21.56
N THR A 41 13.21 -7.80 21.58
CA THR A 41 12.98 -8.53 22.83
C THR A 41 14.29 -9.13 23.37
N THR A 42 15.14 -9.67 22.51
CA THR A 42 16.49 -10.17 22.85
C THR A 42 17.38 -9.05 23.40
N MET A 43 17.40 -7.88 22.76
CA MET A 43 18.16 -6.73 23.26
C MET A 43 17.63 -6.23 24.60
N THR A 44 16.30 -6.14 24.76
CA THR A 44 15.66 -5.76 26.03
C THR A 44 16.04 -6.74 27.16
N ALA A 45 16.08 -8.04 26.88
CA ALA A 45 16.48 -9.06 27.84
C ALA A 45 17.94 -8.90 28.30
N LEU A 46 18.86 -8.60 27.36
CA LEU A 46 20.26 -8.28 27.68
C LEU A 46 20.38 -6.98 28.52
N ILE A 47 19.56 -5.97 28.24
CA ILE A 47 19.53 -4.73 29.03
C ILE A 47 19.06 -5.01 30.46
N TYR A 48 18.00 -5.81 30.64
CA TYR A 48 17.57 -6.23 31.98
C TYR A 48 18.71 -6.92 32.73
N ALA A 49 19.38 -7.89 32.09
CA ALA A 49 20.52 -8.59 32.68
C ALA A 49 21.62 -7.61 33.12
N LEU A 50 22.01 -6.67 32.26
CA LEU A 50 22.99 -5.64 32.60
C LEU A 50 22.55 -4.79 33.78
N GLN A 51 21.30 -4.32 33.79
CA GLN A 51 20.78 -3.48 34.86
C GLN A 51 20.78 -4.21 36.22
N TYR A 52 20.50 -5.52 36.25
CA TYR A 52 20.62 -6.34 37.47
C TYR A 52 22.06 -6.47 37.94
N GLU A 53 23.00 -6.76 37.04
CA GLU A 53 24.43 -6.88 37.38
C GLU A 53 25.03 -5.54 37.86
N LEU A 54 24.47 -4.41 37.39
CA LEU A 54 24.81 -3.06 37.84
C LEU A 54 24.17 -2.66 39.18
N GLY A 55 23.29 -3.50 39.74
CA GLY A 55 22.59 -3.21 41.00
C GLY A 55 21.57 -2.07 40.90
N ILE A 56 21.02 -1.83 39.70
CA ILE A 56 19.97 -0.81 39.51
C ILE A 56 18.68 -1.28 40.17
N SER A 57 18.16 -0.52 41.12
CA SER A 57 16.98 -0.89 41.91
C SER A 57 15.69 -0.88 41.10
N ASP A 58 15.58 0.02 40.13
CA ASP A 58 14.40 0.20 39.27
C ASP A 58 14.74 -0.18 37.83
N VAL A 59 14.93 -1.48 37.57
CA VAL A 59 15.22 -1.97 36.22
C VAL A 59 14.01 -1.79 35.29
N THR A 60 14.25 -1.45 34.04
CA THR A 60 13.23 -1.10 33.04
C THR A 60 13.39 -1.85 31.71
N GLY A 61 14.53 -2.51 31.49
CA GLY A 61 14.86 -3.07 30.18
C GLY A 61 15.17 -2.01 29.10
N SER A 62 15.18 -0.72 29.46
CA SER A 62 15.54 0.38 28.56
C SER A 62 16.92 0.95 28.90
N PHE A 63 17.75 1.19 27.88
CA PHE A 63 19.09 1.74 28.06
C PHE A 63 19.06 3.27 28.25
N GLY A 64 18.72 3.71 29.46
CA GLY A 64 18.60 5.13 29.82
C GLY A 64 19.87 5.75 30.43
N PRO A 65 19.82 7.03 30.83
CA PRO A 65 20.96 7.76 31.41
C PRO A 65 21.57 7.09 32.65
N THR A 66 20.75 6.44 33.49
CA THR A 66 21.23 5.70 34.67
C THR A 66 22.08 4.50 34.26
N THR A 67 21.64 3.71 33.27
CA THR A 67 22.38 2.57 32.75
C THR A 67 23.67 3.03 32.09
N LEU A 68 23.60 4.06 31.25
CA LEU A 68 24.77 4.67 30.60
C LEU A 68 25.84 5.09 31.60
N ARG A 69 25.45 5.80 32.67
CA ARG A 69 26.37 6.27 33.72
C ARG A 69 27.02 5.15 34.51
N LEU A 70 26.29 4.06 34.76
CA LEU A 70 26.75 2.94 35.58
C LEU A 70 27.45 1.84 34.76
N ALA A 71 27.29 1.86 33.42
CA ALA A 71 27.88 0.87 32.54
C ALA A 71 29.41 0.79 32.72
N PRO A 72 29.96 -0.44 32.81
CA PRO A 72 31.37 -0.64 33.12
C PRO A 72 32.26 -0.24 31.93
N ARG A 73 33.46 0.27 32.24
CA ARG A 73 34.51 0.54 31.25
C ARG A 73 35.46 -0.66 31.19
N ILE A 74 35.28 -1.52 30.20
CA ILE A 74 35.97 -2.82 30.10
C ILE A 74 37.05 -2.75 29.02
N ASN A 75 38.22 -3.33 29.31
CA ASN A 75 39.23 -3.66 28.31
C ASN A 75 40.02 -4.89 28.78
N LEU A 76 40.87 -5.43 27.91
CA LEU A 76 41.67 -6.63 28.20
C LEU A 76 42.47 -6.53 29.51
N SER A 77 42.93 -5.33 29.90
CA SER A 77 43.76 -5.15 31.11
C SER A 77 42.98 -5.16 32.43
N ASN A 78 41.69 -4.81 32.39
CA ASN A 78 40.87 -4.67 33.59
C ASN A 78 39.67 -5.63 33.66
N ALA A 79 39.43 -6.42 32.59
CA ALA A 79 38.25 -7.26 32.48
C ALA A 79 38.12 -8.29 33.61
N GLY A 80 39.25 -8.76 34.16
CA GLY A 80 39.29 -9.66 35.31
C GLY A 80 38.69 -9.08 36.61
N ASN A 81 38.44 -7.77 36.65
CA ASN A 81 37.79 -7.11 37.79
C ASN A 81 36.25 -7.16 37.75
N TYR A 82 35.66 -7.61 36.63
CA TYR A 82 34.20 -7.62 36.45
C TYR A 82 33.61 -9.03 36.64
N PRO A 83 32.36 -9.15 37.13
CA PRO A 83 31.66 -10.41 37.21
C PRO A 83 31.56 -11.11 35.85
N LYS A 84 31.63 -12.44 35.84
CA LYS A 84 31.50 -13.25 34.61
C LYS A 84 30.21 -12.96 33.85
N ASN A 85 29.11 -12.66 34.55
CA ASN A 85 27.84 -12.33 33.93
C ASN A 85 27.88 -11.02 33.13
N ILE A 86 28.63 -10.01 33.59
CA ILE A 86 28.83 -8.77 32.81
C ILE A 86 29.54 -9.10 31.49
N ILE A 87 30.61 -9.89 31.55
CA ILE A 87 31.34 -10.29 30.34
C ILE A 87 30.46 -11.12 29.41
N ARG A 88 29.63 -12.01 29.97
CA ARG A 88 28.65 -12.80 29.23
C ARG A 88 27.62 -11.95 28.48
N ILE A 89 27.15 -10.85 29.08
CA ILE A 89 26.24 -9.92 28.41
C ILE A 89 26.95 -9.23 27.24
N LEU A 90 28.22 -8.84 27.41
CA LEU A 90 29.03 -8.25 26.34
C LEU A 90 29.22 -9.26 25.19
N GLU A 91 29.68 -10.48 25.49
CA GLU A 91 29.86 -11.55 24.49
C GLU A 91 28.54 -11.89 23.80
N GLY A 92 27.45 -11.99 24.57
CA GLY A 92 26.11 -12.27 24.05
C GLY A 92 25.60 -11.18 23.11
N GLY A 93 25.81 -9.90 23.46
CA GLY A 93 25.53 -8.78 22.56
C GLY A 93 26.35 -8.86 21.28
N LEU A 94 27.66 -9.14 21.38
CA LEU A 94 28.53 -9.30 20.20
C LEU A 94 28.04 -10.42 19.28
N TRP A 95 27.64 -11.57 19.83
CA TRP A 95 27.06 -12.67 19.06
C TRP A 95 25.74 -12.29 18.40
N CYS A 96 24.87 -11.53 19.07
CA CYS A 96 23.62 -11.05 18.50
C CYS A 96 23.84 -10.13 17.28
N HIS A 97 24.95 -9.37 17.26
CA HIS A 97 25.39 -8.56 16.12
C HIS A 97 26.28 -9.31 15.12
N GLY A 98 26.57 -10.60 15.35
CA GLY A 98 27.36 -11.43 14.44
C GLY A 98 28.88 -11.39 14.65
N TYR A 99 29.37 -10.70 15.68
CA TYR A 99 30.80 -10.66 16.02
C TYR A 99 31.20 -11.92 16.80
N ASN A 100 32.35 -12.50 16.45
CA ASN A 100 32.80 -13.75 17.05
C ASN A 100 33.59 -13.53 18.34
N ALA A 101 32.91 -13.55 19.49
CA ALA A 101 33.52 -13.32 20.81
C ALA A 101 33.58 -14.59 21.68
N GLY A 102 34.61 -14.71 22.53
CA GLY A 102 34.63 -15.52 23.77
C GLY A 102 34.03 -16.94 23.71
N TYR A 103 34.36 -17.74 22.69
CA TYR A 103 33.81 -19.09 22.56
C TYR A 103 34.48 -20.08 23.51
N ASN A 104 33.67 -20.76 24.34
CA ASN A 104 34.15 -21.83 25.21
C ASN A 104 33.83 -23.20 24.62
N GLU A 105 34.83 -23.84 24.03
CA GLU A 105 34.74 -25.19 23.46
C GLU A 105 34.23 -26.25 24.46
N SER A 106 34.56 -26.12 25.75
CA SER A 106 34.19 -27.11 26.76
C SER A 106 32.70 -27.08 27.13
N PHE A 107 32.05 -25.92 26.95
CA PHE A 107 30.64 -25.72 27.27
C PHE A 107 29.80 -25.41 26.03
N ASN A 108 30.40 -25.45 24.82
CA ASN A 108 29.80 -25.07 23.54
C ASN A 108 28.93 -23.80 23.65
N SER A 109 29.42 -22.80 24.38
CA SER A 109 28.70 -21.56 24.72
C SER A 109 29.69 -20.44 25.07
N PHE A 110 29.21 -19.21 25.26
CA PHE A 110 30.03 -18.05 25.58
C PHE A 110 30.61 -18.12 27.01
N GLY A 111 31.91 -17.84 27.13
CA GLY A 111 32.74 -18.22 28.27
C GLY A 111 32.59 -17.34 29.51
N GLY A 112 32.21 -16.08 29.36
CA GLY A 112 32.21 -15.08 30.43
C GLY A 112 33.62 -14.67 30.86
N THR A 113 34.59 -14.77 29.96
CA THR A 113 35.99 -14.38 30.17
C THR A 113 36.43 -13.54 28.98
N TYR A 114 36.82 -12.30 29.24
CA TYR A 114 37.26 -11.39 28.19
C TYR A 114 38.67 -11.81 27.74
N ASP A 115 38.73 -12.61 26.69
CA ASP A 115 39.95 -13.13 26.09
C ASP A 115 40.35 -12.33 24.84
N SER A 116 41.34 -12.83 24.09
CA SER A 116 41.80 -12.19 22.86
C SER A 116 40.72 -12.13 21.79
N ASP A 117 39.84 -13.13 21.72
CA ASP A 117 38.80 -13.20 20.70
C ASP A 117 37.70 -12.18 21.00
N THR A 118 37.33 -12.02 22.27
CA THR A 118 36.44 -10.93 22.70
C THR A 118 37.05 -9.55 22.47
N ASP A 119 38.35 -9.35 22.72
CA ASP A 119 39.04 -8.08 22.41
C ASP A 119 39.04 -7.77 20.91
N VAL A 120 39.27 -8.78 20.06
CA VAL A 120 39.18 -8.66 18.60
C VAL A 120 37.75 -8.29 18.18
N ALA A 121 36.73 -8.99 18.66
CA ALA A 121 35.33 -8.71 18.34
C ALA A 121 34.89 -7.30 18.78
N VAL A 122 35.36 -6.81 19.94
CA VAL A 122 35.13 -5.43 20.36
C VAL A 122 35.77 -4.42 19.41
N LYS A 123 37.01 -4.69 18.95
CA LYS A 123 37.71 -3.82 18.00
C LYS A 123 37.06 -3.83 16.62
N GLU A 124 36.53 -4.98 16.19
CA GLU A 124 35.73 -5.10 14.96
C GLU A 124 34.47 -4.23 15.04
N LEU A 125 33.68 -4.35 16.12
CA LEU A 125 32.53 -3.47 16.36
C LEU A 125 32.93 -2.00 16.37
N GLN A 126 34.00 -1.62 17.07
CA GLN A 126 34.47 -0.24 17.13
C GLN A 126 34.82 0.30 15.74
N ASN A 127 35.50 -0.51 14.92
CA ASN A 127 35.84 -0.17 13.54
C ASN A 127 34.58 -0.02 12.69
N ASP A 128 33.60 -0.91 12.85
CA ASP A 128 32.34 -0.88 12.10
C ASP A 128 31.47 0.33 12.45
N ILE A 129 31.44 0.74 13.72
CA ILE A 129 30.80 1.99 14.16
C ILE A 129 31.53 3.23 13.60
N GLY A 130 32.81 3.12 13.24
CA GLY A 130 33.63 4.27 12.79
C GLY A 130 34.39 4.97 13.93
N THR A 131 34.72 4.21 14.98
CA THR A 131 35.44 4.69 16.16
C THR A 131 36.86 4.11 16.20
N ASN A 132 37.72 4.61 17.09
CA ASN A 132 39.07 4.07 17.25
C ASN A 132 39.02 2.63 17.83
N PRO A 133 39.53 1.60 17.13
CA PRO A 133 39.50 0.19 17.57
C PRO A 133 40.51 -0.08 18.68
N SER A 134 40.27 0.52 19.85
CA SER A 134 41.17 0.50 21.00
C SER A 134 40.98 -0.71 21.90
N GLY A 135 39.86 -1.42 21.81
CA GLY A 135 39.43 -2.45 22.77
C GLY A 135 38.82 -1.87 24.05
N ASN A 136 38.82 -0.54 24.23
CA ASN A 136 38.14 0.09 25.37
C ASN A 136 36.63 0.14 25.11
N PHE A 137 35.87 -0.57 25.94
CA PHE A 137 34.43 -0.70 25.85
C PHE A 137 33.75 0.15 26.93
N ASP A 138 33.14 1.26 26.54
CA ASP A 138 32.51 2.22 27.45
C ASP A 138 30.97 2.16 27.41
N GLY A 139 30.31 3.06 28.14
CA GLY A 139 28.85 3.10 28.22
C GLY A 139 28.14 3.36 26.89
N TYR A 140 28.77 4.09 25.96
CA TYR A 140 28.19 4.34 24.64
C TYR A 140 28.28 3.12 23.74
N LEU A 141 29.39 2.38 23.82
CA LEU A 141 29.52 1.09 23.16
C LEU A 141 28.55 0.05 23.75
N TRP A 142 28.31 0.06 25.06
CA TRP A 142 27.23 -0.74 25.65
C TRP A 142 25.86 -0.39 25.07
N LYS A 143 25.55 0.90 24.93
CA LYS A 143 24.28 1.35 24.38
C LYS A 143 24.11 0.93 22.92
N ALA A 144 25.17 1.07 22.13
CA ALA A 144 25.22 0.64 20.73
C ALA A 144 25.07 -0.87 20.57
N LEU A 145 25.75 -1.66 21.41
CA LEU A 145 25.73 -3.11 21.38
C LEU A 145 24.40 -3.71 21.86
N LEU A 146 23.69 -3.03 22.76
CA LEU A 146 22.41 -3.48 23.30
C LEU A 146 21.25 -2.77 22.60
N SER A 147 21.30 -2.75 21.26
CA SER A 147 20.30 -2.17 20.37
C SER A 147 20.12 -3.05 19.15
N THR A 148 19.11 -2.80 18.34
CA THR A 148 18.93 -3.48 17.04
C THR A 148 19.58 -2.71 15.88
N ASP A 149 20.36 -1.67 16.18
CA ASP A 149 21.08 -0.88 15.19
C ASP A 149 22.15 -1.73 14.48
N ALA A 150 22.22 -1.63 13.15
CA ALA A 150 23.20 -2.34 12.35
C ALA A 150 24.44 -1.46 12.08
N TYR A 151 25.64 -2.04 12.20
CA TYR A 151 26.92 -1.34 11.97
C TYR A 151 27.68 -1.82 10.73
N VAL A 152 27.02 -2.67 9.96
CA VAL A 152 27.48 -3.26 8.70
C VAL A 152 26.34 -3.22 7.72
N THR A 153 26.63 -3.22 6.42
CA THR A 153 25.60 -3.28 5.37
C THR A 153 25.01 -4.70 5.31
N THR A 154 24.03 -4.98 6.17
CA THR A 154 23.34 -6.29 6.23
C THR A 154 22.13 -6.35 5.31
N TRP A 155 21.68 -5.21 4.79
CA TRP A 155 20.51 -5.07 3.94
C TRP A 155 20.89 -4.99 2.46
N SER A 156 20.06 -5.56 1.58
CA SER A 156 20.31 -5.62 0.12
C SER A 156 20.41 -4.26 -0.58
N ASN A 157 20.14 -3.17 0.15
CA ASN A 157 20.11 -1.79 -0.32
C ASN A 157 21.07 -0.84 0.44
N GLY A 158 21.91 -1.34 1.36
CA GLY A 158 22.91 -0.53 2.07
C GLY A 158 24.01 -0.02 1.14
N SER A 159 24.33 1.28 1.21
CA SER A 159 25.43 1.90 0.46
C SER A 159 26.70 1.99 1.31
N GLU A 160 27.79 1.38 0.85
CA GLU A 160 29.10 1.47 1.51
C GLU A 160 29.60 2.91 1.65
N LYS A 161 29.32 3.78 0.67
CA LYS A 161 29.69 5.20 0.78
C LYS A 161 28.84 5.94 1.81
N LEU A 162 27.55 5.63 1.90
CA LEU A 162 26.71 6.20 2.95
C LEU A 162 27.15 5.68 4.33
N ARG A 163 27.57 4.42 4.41
CA ARG A 163 28.19 3.83 5.60
C ARG A 163 29.46 4.57 6.00
N GLU A 164 30.36 4.84 5.07
CA GLU A 164 31.57 5.64 5.32
C GLU A 164 31.21 7.05 5.86
N ALA A 165 30.14 7.68 5.34
CA ALA A 165 29.64 8.95 5.86
C ALA A 165 29.09 8.83 7.30
N GLN A 166 28.31 7.78 7.60
CA GLN A 166 27.81 7.49 8.95
C GLN A 166 28.97 7.29 9.94
N GLN A 167 29.97 6.50 9.55
CA GLN A 167 31.19 6.25 10.34
C GLN A 167 31.97 7.54 10.60
N TYR A 168 32.11 8.39 9.58
CA TYR A 168 32.78 9.68 9.71
C TYR A 168 32.08 10.58 10.75
N LEU A 169 30.74 10.63 10.74
CA LEU A 169 29.97 11.41 11.73
C LEU A 169 30.15 10.84 13.15
N ASN A 170 30.13 9.52 13.32
CA ASN A 170 30.40 8.87 14.62
C ASN A 170 31.80 9.23 15.15
N GLY A 171 32.82 9.19 14.28
CA GLY A 171 34.20 9.54 14.65
C GLY A 171 34.37 11.01 15.08
N LEU A 172 33.59 11.94 14.52
CA LEU A 172 33.62 13.35 14.91
C LEU A 172 33.00 13.61 16.29
N ALA A 173 31.92 12.90 16.63
CA ALA A 173 31.24 13.03 17.93
C ALA A 173 32.19 12.68 19.09
N ILE A 174 32.97 11.60 18.96
CA ILE A 174 33.90 11.12 20.01
C ILE A 174 35.07 12.08 20.25
N ASN A 175 35.54 12.77 19.21
CA ASN A 175 36.68 13.67 19.32
C ASN A 175 36.30 15.05 19.88
N GLY A 176 35.06 15.24 20.34
CA GLY A 176 34.56 16.51 20.88
C GLY A 176 34.57 17.65 19.87
N TYR A 177 34.66 17.33 18.57
CA TYR A 177 34.90 18.30 17.52
C TYR A 177 33.66 19.11 17.20
N PHE A 178 32.48 18.49 17.33
CA PHE A 178 31.22 19.17 17.08
C PHE A 178 30.26 19.14 18.26
N PHE A 179 30.06 18.04 19.01
CA PHE A 179 29.20 18.05 20.22
C PHE A 179 29.55 16.92 21.22
N THR A 180 28.98 16.99 22.43
CA THR A 180 29.17 16.02 23.54
C THR A 180 28.60 14.63 23.25
N ASP A 181 29.07 13.63 23.98
CA ASP A 181 28.78 12.20 23.81
C ASP A 181 27.28 11.77 23.75
N ASP A 182 26.32 12.63 24.16
CA ASP A 182 24.86 12.37 24.04
C ASP A 182 24.23 12.91 22.74
N PHE A 183 25.07 13.27 21.75
CA PHE A 183 24.65 13.61 20.40
C PHE A 183 23.71 12.52 19.87
N ILE A 184 22.46 12.88 19.53
CA ILE A 184 21.37 11.98 19.08
C ILE A 184 21.08 10.76 19.98
N GLY A 185 21.57 10.73 21.21
CA GLY A 185 21.41 9.61 22.14
C GLY A 185 22.35 8.43 21.90
N GLY A 186 23.44 8.54 21.13
CA GLY A 186 24.42 7.45 20.94
C GLY A 186 25.13 7.48 19.59
N TYR A 187 25.66 6.35 19.16
CA TYR A 187 26.25 6.19 17.83
C TYR A 187 25.16 6.03 16.77
N LEU A 188 25.37 6.62 15.59
CA LEU A 188 24.57 6.32 14.41
C LEU A 188 24.77 4.85 14.02
N PRO A 189 23.69 4.16 13.60
CA PRO A 189 23.83 2.96 12.79
C PRO A 189 24.73 3.25 11.58
N THR A 190 25.58 2.30 11.22
CA THR A 190 26.48 2.34 10.06
C THR A 190 26.08 1.26 9.05
N ASP A 191 24.79 1.23 8.74
CA ASP A 191 24.11 0.24 7.89
C ASP A 191 24.07 0.65 6.40
N GLY A 192 24.56 1.84 6.07
CA GLY A 192 24.53 2.39 4.73
C GLY A 192 23.14 2.84 4.27
N LEU A 193 22.18 3.05 5.19
CA LEU A 193 20.83 3.51 4.89
C LEU A 193 20.62 4.97 5.26
N ASN A 194 19.81 5.68 4.47
CA ASN A 194 19.41 7.04 4.77
C ASN A 194 18.29 7.04 5.82
N SER A 195 18.61 6.83 7.08
CA SER A 195 17.62 6.82 8.16
C SER A 195 17.21 8.23 8.59
N ARG A 196 16.14 8.33 9.38
CA ARG A 196 15.77 9.58 10.06
C ARG A 196 16.90 10.05 10.98
N GLN A 197 17.53 9.12 11.70
CA GLN A 197 18.66 9.40 12.58
C GLN A 197 19.84 9.99 11.80
N PHE A 198 20.15 9.42 10.62
CA PHE A 198 21.21 9.95 9.77
C PHE A 198 20.90 11.36 9.26
N ASN A 199 19.68 11.62 8.77
CA ASN A 199 19.27 12.98 8.35
C ASN A 199 19.40 13.99 9.48
N SER A 200 18.90 13.66 10.68
CA SER A 200 19.01 14.55 11.84
C SER A 200 20.47 14.79 12.20
N ALA A 201 21.33 13.77 12.21
CA ALA A 201 22.75 13.93 12.48
C ALA A 201 23.48 14.77 11.43
N LEU A 202 23.12 14.63 10.16
CA LEU A 202 23.67 15.45 9.07
C LEU A 202 23.29 16.94 9.25
N ILE A 203 22.03 17.22 9.62
CA ILE A 203 21.58 18.59 9.91
C ILE A 203 22.30 19.14 11.14
N TYR A 204 22.42 18.35 12.20
CA TYR A 204 23.19 18.74 13.38
C TYR A 204 24.65 19.06 13.02
N TYR A 205 25.29 18.21 12.21
CA TYR A 205 26.65 18.43 11.74
C TYR A 205 26.76 19.75 10.97
N LEU A 206 25.81 20.05 10.07
CA LEU A 206 25.76 21.34 9.38
C LEU A 206 25.58 22.52 10.36
N GLN A 207 24.69 22.42 11.34
CA GLN A 207 24.49 23.45 12.37
C GLN A 207 25.78 23.71 13.16
N ALA A 208 26.54 22.66 13.47
CA ALA A 208 27.86 22.77 14.11
C ALA A 208 28.87 23.51 13.24
N VAL A 209 28.91 23.18 11.94
CA VAL A 209 29.80 23.81 10.95
C VAL A 209 29.46 25.30 10.78
N MET A 210 28.19 25.66 10.95
CA MET A 210 27.71 27.05 10.99
C MET A 210 28.06 27.78 12.31
N GLY A 211 28.62 27.09 13.30
CA GLY A 211 29.00 27.65 14.60
C GLY A 211 27.87 27.73 15.62
N MET A 212 26.76 27.00 15.43
CA MET A 212 25.68 26.95 16.43
C MET A 212 26.14 26.19 17.68
N TYR A 213 25.78 26.67 18.87
CA TYR A 213 26.11 25.97 20.11
C TYR A 213 25.32 24.67 20.25
N ALA A 214 25.84 23.72 21.02
CA ALA A 214 25.17 22.44 21.31
C ALA A 214 23.75 22.61 21.87
N SER A 215 23.54 23.67 22.66
CA SER A 215 22.25 24.01 23.27
C SER A 215 21.24 24.61 22.27
N GLU A 216 21.69 25.02 21.08
CA GLU A 216 20.87 25.66 20.05
C GLU A 216 20.60 24.73 18.87
N ALA A 217 21.53 23.82 18.59
CA ALA A 217 21.38 22.84 17.53
C ALA A 217 20.22 21.88 17.85
N THR A 218 19.43 21.54 16.84
CA THR A 218 18.19 20.76 17.00
C THR A 218 18.11 19.54 16.09
N GLY A 219 18.99 19.45 15.08
CA GLY A 219 18.87 18.42 14.03
C GLY A 219 17.68 18.65 13.09
N PHE A 220 17.07 19.84 13.15
CA PHE A 220 16.00 20.29 12.26
C PHE A 220 16.37 21.66 11.66
N ILE A 221 15.94 21.89 10.42
CA ILE A 221 16.13 23.19 9.76
C ILE A 221 15.02 24.16 10.21
N GLY A 222 15.30 24.94 11.25
CA GLY A 222 14.47 26.10 11.63
C GLY A 222 14.95 27.40 10.97
N ASP A 223 14.28 28.51 11.28
CA ASP A 223 14.57 29.83 10.69
C ASP A 223 16.04 30.26 10.85
N ALA A 224 16.64 30.04 12.02
CA ALA A 224 18.03 30.38 12.29
C ALA A 224 18.99 29.58 11.40
N THR A 225 18.76 28.26 11.27
CA THR A 225 19.57 27.41 10.39
C THR A 225 19.36 27.80 8.94
N LYS A 226 18.11 28.02 8.49
CA LYS A 226 17.82 28.44 7.12
C LYS A 226 18.49 29.78 6.78
N ALA A 227 18.45 30.75 7.68
CA ALA A 227 19.05 32.08 7.49
C ALA A 227 20.59 32.04 7.42
N GLY A 228 21.22 31.08 8.08
CA GLY A 228 22.68 30.91 8.05
C GLY A 228 23.21 30.05 6.89
N LEU A 229 22.34 29.47 6.05
CA LEU A 229 22.76 28.72 4.88
C LEU A 229 23.48 29.63 3.87
N ILE A 230 24.68 29.22 3.45
CA ILE A 230 25.50 29.92 2.47
C ILE A 230 25.38 29.30 1.08
N THR A 231 25.69 30.07 0.05
CA THR A 231 25.81 29.53 -1.32
C THR A 231 27.18 28.89 -1.51
N VAL A 232 27.24 27.59 -1.78
CA VAL A 232 28.51 26.85 -2.01
C VAL A 232 28.68 26.58 -3.52
N PRO A 233 29.86 26.85 -4.10
CA PRO A 233 31.14 27.20 -3.46
C PRO A 233 31.39 28.70 -3.22
N ASP A 234 30.53 29.57 -3.74
CA ASP A 234 30.81 31.02 -3.84
C ASP A 234 31.14 31.70 -2.50
N ASN A 235 30.48 31.27 -1.41
CA ASN A 235 30.56 31.90 -0.09
C ASN A 235 31.18 30.97 0.96
N LEU A 236 32.05 30.04 0.56
CA LEU A 236 32.79 29.20 1.52
C LEU A 236 33.63 30.08 2.48
N PRO A 237 33.69 29.75 3.78
CA PRO A 237 34.51 30.49 4.74
C PRO A 237 36.01 30.45 4.39
N ASP A 238 36.75 31.49 4.79
CA ASP A 238 38.22 31.53 4.65
C ASP A 238 38.94 30.44 5.46
N ASP A 239 38.33 30.01 6.59
CA ASP A 239 38.85 28.87 7.35
C ASP A 239 38.69 27.58 6.53
N VAL A 240 39.83 27.05 6.08
CA VAL A 240 39.90 25.88 5.19
C VAL A 240 39.27 24.64 5.83
N THR A 241 39.31 24.51 7.17
CA THR A 241 38.73 23.36 7.87
C THR A 241 37.21 23.45 7.83
N THR A 242 36.64 24.59 8.20
CA THR A 242 35.19 24.85 8.12
C THR A 242 34.67 24.73 6.69
N ALA A 243 35.38 25.31 5.71
CA ALA A 243 35.03 25.17 4.28
C ALA A 243 34.97 23.71 3.83
N ARG A 244 35.94 22.89 4.26
CA ARG A 244 35.97 21.44 4.00
C ARG A 244 34.76 20.72 4.60
N HIS A 245 34.30 21.14 5.77
CA HIS A 245 33.14 20.54 6.42
C HIS A 245 31.81 20.89 5.73
N TYR A 246 31.66 22.11 5.20
CA TYR A 246 30.53 22.46 4.34
C TYR A 246 30.45 21.57 3.10
N VAL A 247 31.58 21.36 2.41
CA VAL A 247 31.61 20.48 1.24
C VAL A 247 31.26 19.04 1.62
N ARG A 248 31.77 18.51 2.73
CA ARG A 248 31.40 17.18 3.22
C ARG A 248 29.90 17.06 3.51
N ALA A 249 29.29 18.06 4.14
CA ALA A 249 27.86 18.06 4.42
C ALA A 249 27.03 17.94 3.12
N ILE A 250 27.46 18.64 2.05
CA ILE A 250 26.83 18.54 0.72
C ILE A 250 26.99 17.13 0.13
N VAL A 251 28.20 16.57 0.18
CA VAL A 251 28.47 15.22 -0.33
C VAL A 251 27.64 14.18 0.41
N PHE A 252 27.55 14.27 1.74
CA PHE A 252 26.72 13.37 2.54
C PHE A 252 25.24 13.51 2.23
N ALA A 253 24.74 14.74 2.02
CA ALA A 253 23.36 14.97 1.61
C ALA A 253 23.07 14.39 0.20
N LEU A 254 24.02 14.48 -0.72
CA LEU A 254 23.93 13.87 -2.04
C LEU A 254 23.90 12.33 -1.96
N LEU A 255 24.78 11.72 -1.15
CA LEU A 255 24.77 10.27 -0.90
C LEU A 255 23.42 9.82 -0.30
N ALA A 256 22.88 10.58 0.65
CA ALA A 256 21.57 10.33 1.25
C ALA A 256 20.45 10.31 0.18
N ASN A 257 20.51 11.25 -0.77
CA ASN A 257 19.58 11.37 -1.89
C ASN A 257 19.89 10.40 -3.05
N GLY A 258 20.93 9.57 -2.94
CA GLY A 258 21.23 8.49 -3.87
C GLY A 258 22.20 8.80 -5.00
N TYR A 259 22.91 9.92 -4.92
CA TYR A 259 23.96 10.26 -5.84
C TYR A 259 25.25 9.58 -5.37
N ASP A 260 25.75 8.65 -6.17
CA ASP A 260 26.94 7.88 -5.84
C ASP A 260 28.22 8.68 -6.20
N LEU A 261 28.85 9.30 -5.20
CA LEU A 261 29.98 10.22 -5.38
C LEU A 261 31.15 9.81 -4.50
N THR A 262 32.38 10.12 -4.89
CA THR A 262 33.53 9.96 -3.99
C THR A 262 33.43 10.91 -2.79
N ILE A 263 33.59 10.39 -1.56
CA ILE A 263 33.69 11.25 -0.38
C ILE A 263 34.98 12.06 -0.47
N ASN A 264 34.84 13.38 -0.58
CA ASN A 264 35.93 14.32 -0.58
C ASN A 264 35.58 15.51 0.33
N SER A 265 36.51 16.47 0.44
CA SER A 265 36.31 17.67 1.27
C SER A 265 36.59 18.97 0.52
N TYR A 266 36.69 18.91 -0.80
CA TYR A 266 36.99 20.07 -1.63
C TYR A 266 35.97 20.12 -2.76
N TRP A 267 35.56 21.33 -3.14
CA TRP A 267 34.59 21.49 -4.20
C TRP A 267 35.16 20.98 -5.53
N SER A 268 34.67 19.83 -6.02
CA SER A 268 35.14 19.17 -7.24
C SER A 268 34.15 19.31 -8.39
N GLU A 269 34.61 19.05 -9.61
CA GLU A 269 33.74 18.99 -10.79
C GLU A 269 32.67 17.89 -10.66
N GLU A 270 33.01 16.76 -10.02
CA GLU A 270 32.08 15.67 -9.72
C GLU A 270 30.94 16.15 -8.79
N THR A 271 31.27 16.90 -7.73
CA THR A 271 30.26 17.46 -6.81
C THR A 271 29.37 18.49 -7.51
N ALA A 272 29.94 19.39 -8.31
CA ALA A 272 29.17 20.38 -9.06
C ALA A 272 28.23 19.72 -10.09
N ALA A 273 28.70 18.69 -10.80
CA ALA A 273 27.89 17.92 -11.75
C ALA A 273 26.75 17.17 -11.06
N ALA A 274 27.01 16.57 -9.89
CA ALA A 274 25.99 15.89 -9.09
C ALA A 274 24.93 16.86 -8.57
N ILE A 275 25.31 18.05 -8.12
CA ILE A 275 24.35 19.10 -7.75
C ILE A 275 23.51 19.54 -8.95
N ALA A 276 24.13 19.76 -10.11
CA ALA A 276 23.39 20.11 -11.31
C ALA A 276 22.40 19.01 -11.72
N GLN A 277 22.77 17.74 -11.53
CA GLN A 277 21.88 16.60 -11.76
C GLN A 277 20.73 16.57 -10.75
N PHE A 278 21.03 16.73 -9.46
CA PHE A 278 20.02 16.85 -8.42
C PHE A 278 19.03 17.97 -8.68
N GLN A 279 19.51 19.14 -9.11
CA GLN A 279 18.65 20.27 -9.47
C GLN A 279 17.72 19.93 -10.63
N ARG A 280 18.20 19.22 -11.67
CA ARG A 280 17.33 18.73 -12.75
C ARG A 280 16.29 17.75 -12.23
N ASP A 281 16.73 16.77 -11.43
CA ASP A 281 15.88 15.70 -10.93
C ASP A 281 14.81 16.19 -9.96
N MET A 282 15.01 17.34 -9.33
CA MET A 282 14.05 18.02 -8.44
C MET A 282 13.34 19.22 -9.09
N ALA A 283 13.50 19.43 -10.40
CA ALA A 283 12.95 20.55 -11.17
C ALA A 283 13.30 21.95 -10.59
N LEU A 284 14.50 22.10 -10.06
CA LEU A 284 15.07 23.36 -9.56
C LEU A 284 15.88 24.08 -10.66
N PRO A 285 16.13 25.40 -10.51
CA PRO A 285 17.11 26.08 -11.35
C PRO A 285 18.47 25.39 -11.32
N VAL A 286 18.97 25.02 -12.50
CA VAL A 286 20.23 24.28 -12.64
C VAL A 286 21.40 25.25 -12.64
N THR A 287 22.02 25.43 -11.47
CA THR A 287 23.17 26.32 -11.28
C THR A 287 24.48 25.57 -11.08
N GLY A 288 24.41 24.29 -10.69
CA GLY A 288 25.56 23.51 -10.24
C GLY A 288 26.14 24.00 -8.91
N LYS A 289 25.44 24.88 -8.20
CA LYS A 289 25.79 25.44 -6.89
C LYS A 289 24.73 25.10 -5.86
N VAL A 290 25.10 25.09 -4.58
CA VAL A 290 24.16 24.81 -3.49
C VAL A 290 23.74 26.12 -2.86
N ASP A 291 22.65 26.70 -3.37
CA ASP A 291 21.95 27.83 -2.75
C ASP A 291 20.99 27.37 -1.64
N VAL A 292 20.31 28.32 -0.98
CA VAL A 292 19.35 28.01 0.10
C VAL A 292 18.28 27.03 -0.36
N THR A 293 17.74 27.20 -1.57
CA THR A 293 16.71 26.32 -2.12
C THR A 293 17.25 24.90 -2.35
N THR A 294 18.47 24.76 -2.86
CA THR A 294 19.13 23.46 -3.08
C THR A 294 19.47 22.78 -1.75
N TRP A 295 19.98 23.52 -0.75
CA TRP A 295 20.21 23.01 0.60
C TRP A 295 18.93 22.45 1.22
N MET A 296 17.84 23.22 1.17
CA MET A 296 16.56 22.80 1.72
C MET A 296 16.05 21.53 1.03
N ALA A 297 16.13 21.45 -0.30
CA ALA A 297 15.71 20.27 -1.05
C ALA A 297 16.54 19.01 -0.75
N LEU A 298 17.83 19.18 -0.47
CA LEU A 298 18.72 18.08 -0.08
C LEU A 298 18.41 17.54 1.32
N LEU A 299 18.01 18.40 2.25
CA LEU A 299 17.93 18.09 3.69
C LEU A 299 16.51 17.84 4.22
N VAL A 300 15.47 18.35 3.54
CA VAL A 300 14.08 18.29 4.02
C VAL A 300 13.12 17.94 2.89
N SER A 301 12.13 17.10 3.17
CA SER A 301 11.22 16.55 2.15
C SER A 301 10.48 17.61 1.34
N TYR A 302 9.95 18.66 1.99
CA TYR A 302 9.23 19.76 1.31
C TYR A 302 10.16 20.78 0.62
N GLY A 303 11.48 20.69 0.81
CA GLY A 303 12.44 21.64 0.27
C GLY A 303 12.25 23.07 0.77
N ASP A 304 12.48 24.06 -0.09
CA ASP A 304 12.20 25.46 0.23
C ASP A 304 10.76 25.81 -0.15
N LYS A 305 9.95 26.28 0.80
CA LYS A 305 8.56 26.70 0.57
C LYS A 305 8.40 27.87 -0.42
N ASN A 306 9.50 28.57 -0.72
CA ASN A 306 9.57 29.64 -1.72
C ASN A 306 10.03 29.16 -3.10
N ARG A 307 10.29 27.85 -3.29
CA ARG A 307 10.74 27.33 -4.59
C ARG A 307 9.66 27.52 -5.67
N PRO A 308 10.06 27.70 -6.94
CA PRO A 308 9.12 27.82 -8.05
C PRO A 308 8.19 26.62 -8.15
N TYR A 309 6.94 26.88 -8.53
CA TYR A 309 5.91 25.86 -8.76
C TYR A 309 5.06 26.26 -9.96
N ALA A 310 4.52 25.26 -10.65
CA ALA A 310 3.75 25.46 -11.88
C ALA A 310 2.42 24.69 -11.87
N ALA A 311 2.13 23.96 -10.81
CA ALA A 311 0.86 23.30 -10.60
C ALA A 311 0.35 23.60 -9.19
N CYS A 312 -0.93 23.30 -8.96
CA CYS A 312 -1.50 23.28 -7.63
C CYS A 312 -2.56 22.18 -7.55
N ASP A 313 -3.03 21.87 -6.35
CA ASP A 313 -4.28 21.14 -6.17
C ASP A 313 -5.15 21.82 -5.12
N THR A 314 -6.44 21.54 -5.17
CA THR A 314 -7.40 22.19 -4.28
C THR A 314 -8.71 21.42 -4.22
N ARG A 315 -9.39 21.49 -3.08
CA ARG A 315 -10.78 21.03 -2.93
C ARG A 315 -11.80 21.97 -3.56
N PHE A 316 -11.45 23.24 -3.77
CA PHE A 316 -12.41 24.26 -4.19
C PHE A 316 -12.69 24.18 -5.71
N GLU A 317 -13.94 24.50 -6.10
CA GLU A 317 -14.29 24.63 -7.52
C GLU A 317 -13.45 25.72 -8.20
N ILE A 318 -12.94 25.43 -9.39
CA ILE A 318 -12.28 26.40 -10.26
C ILE A 318 -13.34 27.20 -11.02
N THR A 319 -13.77 28.31 -10.42
CA THR A 319 -14.62 29.32 -11.06
C THR A 319 -13.82 30.16 -12.05
N GLU A 320 -14.50 31.01 -12.84
CA GLU A 320 -13.84 31.92 -13.78
C GLU A 320 -12.82 32.85 -13.08
N SER A 321 -13.22 33.41 -11.93
CA SER A 321 -12.37 34.27 -11.12
C SER A 321 -11.12 33.53 -10.64
N ARG A 322 -11.30 32.30 -10.12
CA ARG A 322 -10.20 31.48 -9.62
C ARG A 322 -9.25 31.04 -10.73
N LEU A 323 -9.79 30.68 -11.90
CA LEU A 323 -9.00 30.38 -13.09
C LEU A 323 -8.09 31.55 -13.48
N GLU A 324 -8.62 32.78 -13.54
CA GLU A 324 -7.82 33.96 -13.86
C GLU A 324 -6.75 34.25 -12.80
N THR A 325 -7.06 34.03 -11.51
CA THR A 325 -6.06 34.11 -10.43
C THR A 325 -4.93 33.09 -10.62
N LEU A 326 -5.26 31.82 -10.88
CA LEU A 326 -4.25 30.77 -11.11
C LEU A 326 -3.36 31.10 -12.33
N LYS A 327 -3.95 31.60 -13.42
CA LYS A 327 -3.19 32.03 -14.61
C LYS A 327 -2.27 33.21 -14.32
N ALA A 328 -2.73 34.21 -13.56
CA ALA A 328 -1.90 35.33 -13.15
C ALA A 328 -0.71 34.90 -12.26
N MET A 329 -0.86 33.82 -11.51
CA MET A 329 0.20 33.19 -10.73
C MET A 329 1.16 32.33 -11.59
N GLY A 330 0.87 32.12 -12.87
CA GLY A 330 1.67 31.28 -13.76
C GLY A 330 1.43 29.77 -13.60
N ILE A 331 0.32 29.37 -12.97
CA ILE A 331 -0.08 27.97 -12.87
C ILE A 331 -0.40 27.43 -14.27
N GLN A 332 0.02 26.21 -14.53
CA GLN A 332 -0.15 25.48 -15.78
C GLN A 332 -1.11 24.30 -15.64
N ALA A 333 -1.25 23.75 -14.43
CA ALA A 333 -2.13 22.62 -14.16
C ALA A 333 -2.73 22.68 -12.76
N VAL A 334 -3.96 22.18 -12.62
CA VAL A 334 -4.69 22.13 -11.35
C VAL A 334 -5.22 20.74 -11.07
N GLY A 335 -4.94 20.23 -9.87
CA GLY A 335 -5.46 19.00 -9.32
C GLY A 335 -6.85 19.19 -8.75
N ARG A 336 -7.78 18.36 -9.22
CA ARG A 336 -9.18 18.37 -8.80
C ARG A 336 -9.69 16.94 -8.62
N TYR A 337 -10.58 16.80 -7.65
CA TYR A 337 -11.14 15.50 -7.27
C TYR A 337 -12.22 15.05 -8.25
N ILE A 338 -12.05 13.88 -8.85
CA ILE A 338 -13.07 13.26 -9.72
C ILE A 338 -14.11 12.47 -8.92
N ASN A 339 -13.98 12.39 -7.61
CA ASN A 339 -14.92 11.72 -6.71
C ASN A 339 -15.05 12.50 -5.38
N GLY A 340 -16.00 12.08 -4.55
CA GLY A 340 -16.27 12.66 -3.24
C GLY A 340 -17.58 13.44 -3.21
N THR A 341 -17.82 14.12 -2.09
CA THR A 341 -19.03 14.92 -1.91
C THR A 341 -18.92 16.26 -2.62
N GLU A 342 -20.02 17.02 -2.61
CA GLU A 342 -20.01 18.40 -3.07
C GLU A 342 -18.98 19.29 -2.37
N PHE A 343 -18.39 18.87 -1.26
CA PHE A 343 -17.32 19.62 -0.63
C PHE A 343 -16.03 19.74 -1.49
N LYS A 344 -15.73 18.74 -2.34
CA LYS A 344 -14.46 18.69 -3.08
C LYS A 344 -14.54 18.30 -4.55
N VAL A 345 -15.58 17.57 -4.97
CA VAL A 345 -15.69 16.98 -6.31
C VAL A 345 -15.80 18.05 -7.41
N LEU A 346 -15.29 17.73 -8.60
CA LEU A 346 -15.46 18.53 -9.81
C LEU A 346 -16.95 18.85 -10.10
N ARG A 347 -17.19 20.05 -10.62
CA ARG A 347 -18.52 20.55 -11.01
C ARG A 347 -18.80 20.41 -12.49
N SER A 348 -20.09 20.45 -12.83
CA SER A 348 -20.52 20.48 -14.22
C SER A 348 -19.96 21.73 -14.92
N GLY A 349 -19.24 21.53 -16.02
CA GLY A 349 -18.61 22.61 -16.78
C GLY A 349 -17.25 23.07 -16.25
N GLU A 350 -16.80 22.55 -15.11
CA GLU A 350 -15.52 22.95 -14.50
C GLU A 350 -14.32 22.49 -15.35
N VAL A 351 -14.37 21.27 -15.88
CA VAL A 351 -13.27 20.74 -16.72
C VAL A 351 -13.15 21.54 -18.01
N GLU A 352 -14.26 21.85 -18.69
CA GLU A 352 -14.25 22.72 -19.88
C GLU A 352 -13.64 24.08 -19.55
N ARG A 353 -13.98 24.65 -18.38
CA ARG A 353 -13.45 25.94 -17.95
C ARG A 353 -11.94 25.88 -17.75
N ILE A 354 -11.45 24.86 -17.05
CA ILE A 354 -10.01 24.63 -16.81
C ILE A 354 -9.26 24.52 -18.16
N ILE A 355 -9.71 23.61 -19.02
CA ILE A 355 -9.04 23.30 -20.30
C ILE A 355 -9.11 24.49 -21.28
N ASN A 356 -10.30 25.07 -21.49
CA ASN A 356 -10.45 26.24 -22.38
C ASN A 356 -9.75 27.49 -21.83
N GLY A 357 -9.59 27.56 -20.51
CA GLY A 357 -8.81 28.56 -19.80
C GLY A 357 -7.29 28.47 -20.03
N GLY A 358 -6.82 27.36 -20.59
CA GLY A 358 -5.41 27.10 -20.86
C GLY A 358 -4.68 26.39 -19.73
N LEU A 359 -5.38 25.86 -18.72
CA LEU A 359 -4.81 25.03 -17.67
C LEU A 359 -5.03 23.54 -17.99
N GLY A 360 -4.10 22.69 -17.58
CA GLY A 360 -4.30 21.25 -17.54
C GLY A 360 -5.04 20.79 -16.27
N LEU A 361 -5.76 19.67 -16.38
CA LEU A 361 -6.39 19.01 -15.24
C LEU A 361 -5.51 17.84 -14.76
N ILE A 362 -5.34 17.72 -13.43
CA ILE A 362 -4.74 16.56 -12.76
C ILE A 362 -5.87 15.80 -12.04
N PRO A 363 -6.32 14.64 -12.54
CA PRO A 363 -7.43 13.90 -11.94
C PRO A 363 -7.00 13.20 -10.65
N ILE A 364 -7.64 13.56 -9.53
CA ILE A 364 -7.38 12.97 -8.21
C ILE A 364 -8.57 12.11 -7.78
N TYR A 365 -8.30 10.87 -7.34
CA TYR A 365 -9.29 9.98 -6.75
C TYR A 365 -8.98 9.74 -5.27
N GLN A 366 -9.89 10.12 -4.38
CA GLN A 366 -9.75 9.98 -2.93
C GLN A 366 -11.13 9.81 -2.25
N GLU A 367 -11.43 8.61 -1.76
CA GLU A 367 -12.54 8.35 -0.82
C GLU A 367 -12.05 8.56 0.64
N ASN A 368 -12.29 7.59 1.54
CA ASN A 368 -11.55 7.48 2.79
C ASN A 368 -10.17 6.89 2.46
N GLY A 369 -9.12 7.43 3.07
CA GLY A 369 -7.74 7.00 2.81
C GLY A 369 -6.78 7.48 3.90
N THR A 370 -7.27 7.56 5.13
CA THR A 370 -6.57 8.16 6.27
C THR A 370 -6.07 7.11 7.28
N ASN A 371 -6.30 5.83 7.00
CA ASN A 371 -5.83 4.70 7.81
C ASN A 371 -5.67 3.43 6.93
N ALA A 372 -5.00 2.41 7.46
CA ALA A 372 -4.74 1.16 6.73
C ALA A 372 -6.00 0.37 6.32
N ILE A 373 -7.07 0.37 7.12
CA ILE A 373 -8.27 -0.45 6.84
C ILE A 373 -9.11 0.11 5.68
N ASP A 374 -8.86 1.36 5.28
CA ASP A 374 -9.42 1.96 4.07
C ASP A 374 -8.87 1.31 2.79
N PHE A 375 -7.84 0.45 2.89
CA PHE A 375 -7.15 -0.16 1.75
C PHE A 375 -7.22 -1.69 1.79
N SER A 376 -7.71 -2.28 0.71
CA SER A 376 -7.63 -3.73 0.45
C SER A 376 -7.77 -3.98 -1.04
N ASN A 377 -7.46 -5.19 -1.51
CA ASN A 377 -7.63 -5.54 -2.92
C ASN A 377 -9.07 -5.33 -3.42
N VAL A 378 -10.08 -5.71 -2.62
CA VAL A 378 -11.50 -5.54 -2.95
C VAL A 378 -11.86 -4.05 -3.06
N ILE A 379 -11.38 -3.23 -2.12
CA ILE A 379 -11.58 -1.77 -2.14
C ILE A 379 -10.87 -1.14 -3.35
N GLY A 380 -9.67 -1.62 -3.72
CA GLY A 380 -8.95 -1.13 -4.89
C GLY A 380 -9.69 -1.39 -6.20
N ARG A 381 -10.21 -2.61 -6.39
CA ARG A 381 -11.03 -2.96 -7.56
C ARG A 381 -12.29 -2.11 -7.66
N SER A 382 -12.97 -1.95 -6.52
CA SER A 382 -14.13 -1.06 -6.35
C SER A 382 -13.87 0.35 -6.83
N GLN A 383 -12.83 0.97 -6.28
CA GLN A 383 -12.50 2.37 -6.52
C GLN A 383 -11.99 2.60 -7.94
N ALA A 384 -11.28 1.63 -8.54
CA ALA A 384 -10.89 1.72 -9.95
C ALA A 384 -12.08 1.79 -10.91
N VAL A 385 -13.11 0.96 -10.68
CA VAL A 385 -14.33 0.98 -11.50
C VAL A 385 -15.05 2.33 -11.40
N LYS A 386 -15.19 2.86 -10.19
CA LYS A 386 -15.78 4.19 -9.94
C LYS A 386 -14.95 5.30 -10.57
N ALA A 387 -13.63 5.26 -10.41
CA ALA A 387 -12.71 6.22 -10.99
C ALA A 387 -12.82 6.27 -12.52
N ALA A 388 -12.87 5.12 -13.18
CA ALA A 388 -13.05 5.05 -14.63
C ALA A 388 -14.40 5.62 -15.06
N GLY A 389 -15.49 5.32 -14.34
CA GLY A 389 -16.81 5.88 -14.60
C GLY A 389 -16.83 7.41 -14.46
N ASN A 390 -16.25 7.92 -13.36
CA ASN A 390 -16.18 9.35 -13.09
C ASN A 390 -15.31 10.09 -14.12
N ALA A 391 -14.19 9.51 -14.51
CA ALA A 391 -13.33 10.09 -15.54
C ALA A 391 -14.09 10.23 -16.88
N ARG A 392 -14.84 9.21 -17.30
CA ARG A 392 -15.68 9.29 -18.52
C ARG A 392 -16.81 10.31 -18.39
N LYS A 393 -17.46 10.37 -17.22
CA LYS A 393 -18.49 11.37 -16.88
C LYS A 393 -17.96 12.80 -17.04
N PHE A 394 -16.71 13.05 -16.64
CA PHE A 394 -16.07 14.36 -16.79
C PHE A 394 -15.39 14.58 -18.16
N GLY A 395 -15.52 13.63 -19.10
CA GLY A 395 -14.94 13.74 -20.44
C GLY A 395 -13.41 13.65 -20.45
N ILE A 396 -12.82 13.02 -19.44
CA ILE A 396 -11.38 12.81 -19.37
C ILE A 396 -10.98 11.78 -20.45
N PRO A 397 -10.02 12.09 -21.33
CA PRO A 397 -9.61 11.19 -22.40
C PRO A 397 -9.03 9.88 -21.89
N TYR A 398 -9.22 8.81 -22.67
CA TYR A 398 -8.54 7.54 -22.42
C TYR A 398 -7.01 7.70 -22.41
N ASP A 399 -6.34 6.75 -21.75
CA ASP A 399 -4.92 6.75 -21.41
C ASP A 399 -4.45 7.89 -20.49
N SER A 400 -5.35 8.77 -20.05
CA SER A 400 -5.05 9.75 -18.99
C SER A 400 -4.73 9.06 -17.66
N ILE A 401 -3.97 9.75 -16.82
CA ILE A 401 -3.54 9.25 -15.51
C ILE A 401 -4.52 9.73 -14.43
N ILE A 402 -4.98 8.82 -13.58
CA ILE A 402 -5.77 9.11 -12.39
C ILE A 402 -4.91 8.82 -11.17
N TYR A 403 -4.74 9.81 -10.29
CA TYR A 403 -3.94 9.68 -9.07
C TYR A 403 -4.80 9.20 -7.89
N PHE A 404 -4.60 7.95 -7.47
CA PHE A 404 -5.27 7.37 -6.31
C PHE A 404 -4.51 7.72 -5.03
N ALA A 405 -5.21 8.29 -4.05
CA ALA A 405 -4.58 8.87 -2.87
C ALA A 405 -4.48 7.91 -1.68
N VAL A 406 -3.26 7.81 -1.13
CA VAL A 406 -2.96 7.29 0.20
C VAL A 406 -2.56 8.48 1.07
N ASP A 407 -3.50 8.96 1.89
CA ASP A 407 -3.40 10.26 2.55
C ASP A 407 -3.15 10.12 4.07
N TYR A 408 -2.15 9.30 4.41
CA TYR A 408 -1.66 9.13 5.78
C TYR A 408 -0.23 8.58 5.79
N ASP A 409 0.39 8.54 6.98
CA ASP A 409 1.76 8.08 7.19
C ASP A 409 1.87 6.55 7.30
N ALA A 410 1.63 5.86 6.19
CA ALA A 410 1.69 4.40 6.11
C ALA A 410 3.11 3.88 6.40
N GLN A 411 3.23 2.98 7.38
CA GLN A 411 4.46 2.26 7.71
C GLN A 411 4.73 1.14 6.69
N ASP A 412 5.98 0.66 6.61
CA ASP A 412 6.36 -0.40 5.65
C ASP A 412 5.46 -1.65 5.71
N TRP A 413 5.08 -2.08 6.91
CA TRP A 413 4.20 -3.24 7.07
C TRP A 413 2.77 -2.94 6.61
N GLU A 414 2.26 -1.72 6.82
CA GLU A 414 0.94 -1.31 6.32
C GLU A 414 0.94 -1.21 4.79
N ILE A 415 2.05 -0.73 4.21
CA ILE A 415 2.24 -0.69 2.76
C ILE A 415 2.17 -2.10 2.19
N ALA A 416 2.91 -3.04 2.79
CA ALA A 416 2.95 -4.43 2.35
C ALA A 416 1.59 -5.14 2.50
N GLU A 417 0.90 -4.95 3.62
CA GLU A 417 -0.32 -5.70 3.97
C GLU A 417 -1.60 -5.10 3.37
N TYR A 418 -1.68 -3.78 3.20
CA TYR A 418 -2.92 -3.11 2.79
C TYR A 418 -2.77 -2.32 1.47
N ILE A 419 -1.74 -1.49 1.35
CA ILE A 419 -1.59 -0.56 0.21
C ILE A 419 -1.22 -1.30 -1.09
N LEU A 420 -0.25 -2.22 -1.05
CA LEU A 420 0.14 -3.01 -2.23
C LEU A 420 -1.04 -3.88 -2.74
N PRO A 421 -1.78 -4.62 -1.89
CA PRO A 421 -2.98 -5.32 -2.33
C PRO A 421 -4.06 -4.40 -2.92
N TYR A 422 -4.26 -3.20 -2.34
CA TYR A 422 -5.18 -2.19 -2.89
C TYR A 422 -4.75 -1.76 -4.29
N PHE A 423 -3.50 -1.33 -4.49
CA PHE A 423 -3.03 -0.87 -5.80
C PHE A 423 -2.98 -2.00 -6.83
N LYS A 424 -2.73 -3.24 -6.41
CA LYS A 424 -2.92 -4.41 -7.28
C LYS A 424 -4.36 -4.45 -7.80
N GLY A 425 -5.34 -4.36 -6.90
CA GLY A 425 -6.76 -4.35 -7.26
C GLY A 425 -7.13 -3.17 -8.17
N VAL A 426 -6.58 -1.98 -7.91
CA VAL A 426 -6.75 -0.81 -8.78
C VAL A 426 -6.20 -1.09 -10.18
N SER A 427 -4.96 -1.56 -10.28
CA SER A 427 -4.28 -1.80 -11.56
C SER A 427 -4.93 -2.89 -12.42
N GLU A 428 -5.53 -3.91 -11.79
CA GLU A 428 -6.22 -4.99 -12.48
C GLU A 428 -7.63 -4.61 -12.97
N ALA A 429 -8.28 -3.65 -12.30
CA ALA A 429 -9.67 -3.28 -12.58
C ALA A 429 -9.83 -1.95 -13.33
N LEU A 430 -8.81 -1.08 -13.32
CA LEU A 430 -8.88 0.20 -14.01
C LEU A 430 -8.76 -0.02 -15.53
N THR A 431 -9.84 0.26 -16.25
CA THR A 431 -9.90 0.16 -17.72
C THR A 431 -9.80 1.54 -18.36
N ASN A 432 -9.19 1.61 -19.54
CA ASN A 432 -9.03 2.81 -20.38
C ASN A 432 -8.23 3.99 -19.77
N PHE A 433 -7.75 3.88 -18.54
CA PHE A 433 -6.95 4.90 -17.86
C PHE A 433 -5.72 4.29 -17.23
N ARG A 434 -4.76 5.13 -16.83
CA ARG A 434 -3.50 4.71 -16.22
C ARG A 434 -3.48 5.07 -14.74
N VAL A 435 -2.88 4.21 -13.93
CA VAL A 435 -2.80 4.39 -12.48
C VAL A 435 -1.63 5.31 -12.11
N GLY A 436 -1.93 6.41 -11.44
CA GLY A 436 -0.98 7.20 -10.66
C GLY A 436 -1.19 6.97 -9.17
N VAL A 437 -0.14 7.09 -8.36
CA VAL A 437 -0.21 7.02 -6.90
C VAL A 437 0.05 8.40 -6.31
N TYR A 438 -0.82 8.85 -5.40
CA TYR A 438 -0.54 9.95 -4.48
C TYR A 438 -0.21 9.40 -3.09
N GLY A 439 0.87 9.88 -2.48
CA GLY A 439 1.25 9.49 -1.12
C GLY A 439 2.71 9.83 -0.79
N THR A 440 3.18 9.32 0.35
CA THR A 440 4.57 9.55 0.79
C THR A 440 5.58 8.99 -0.22
N ARG A 441 6.84 9.45 -0.15
CA ARG A 441 7.93 8.92 -1.00
C ARG A 441 8.02 7.40 -0.95
N ASN A 442 7.87 6.82 0.25
CA ASN A 442 7.90 5.38 0.46
C ASN A 442 6.73 4.65 -0.23
N VAL A 443 5.48 5.10 0.00
CA VAL A 443 4.28 4.55 -0.67
C VAL A 443 4.46 4.62 -2.19
N CYS A 444 4.82 5.81 -2.70
CA CYS A 444 5.03 6.03 -4.12
C CYS A 444 6.08 5.07 -4.70
N SER A 445 7.22 4.93 -4.02
CA SER A 445 8.32 4.07 -4.49
C SER A 445 7.94 2.60 -4.52
N GLN A 446 7.27 2.09 -3.47
CA GLN A 446 6.90 0.68 -3.39
C GLN A 446 5.79 0.30 -4.38
N VAL A 447 4.75 1.12 -4.49
CA VAL A 447 3.63 0.88 -5.43
C VAL A 447 4.11 0.88 -6.88
N THR A 448 4.99 1.82 -7.23
CA THR A 448 5.54 1.91 -8.60
C THR A 448 6.56 0.81 -8.88
N SER A 449 7.40 0.44 -7.91
CA SER A 449 8.34 -0.69 -8.05
C SER A 449 7.62 -2.03 -8.21
N ALA A 450 6.43 -2.18 -7.60
CA ALA A 450 5.57 -3.34 -7.80
C ALA A 450 4.85 -3.36 -9.16
N GLY A 451 4.94 -2.29 -9.96
CA GLY A 451 4.33 -2.17 -11.28
C GLY A 451 2.85 -1.81 -11.27
N TYR A 452 2.27 -1.44 -10.12
CA TYR A 452 0.84 -1.14 -10.01
C TYR A 452 0.48 0.31 -10.34
N ALA A 453 1.46 1.23 -10.35
CA ALA A 453 1.28 2.60 -10.80
C ALA A 453 2.43 3.03 -11.74
N VAL A 454 2.13 3.88 -12.71
CA VAL A 454 3.12 4.33 -13.71
C VAL A 454 3.88 5.57 -13.24
N THR A 455 3.32 6.37 -12.32
CA THR A 455 3.88 7.64 -11.89
C THR A 455 3.44 8.03 -10.48
N SER A 456 4.19 8.93 -9.86
CA SER A 456 3.98 9.38 -8.47
C SER A 456 3.60 10.86 -8.36
N TYR A 457 2.70 11.13 -7.44
CA TYR A 457 2.36 12.44 -6.91
C TYR A 457 2.73 12.44 -5.42
N VAL A 458 3.86 13.05 -5.10
CA VAL A 458 4.48 12.90 -3.78
C VAL A 458 3.91 13.92 -2.79
N SER A 459 3.47 13.46 -1.61
CA SER A 459 2.94 14.30 -0.52
C SER A 459 4.03 14.82 0.41
N ASN A 460 4.99 15.58 -0.12
CA ASN A 460 6.15 16.07 0.64
C ASN A 460 5.82 17.16 1.67
N MET A 461 4.67 17.83 1.56
CA MET A 461 4.17 18.83 2.51
C MET A 461 4.07 18.26 3.94
N SER A 462 3.72 16.97 4.05
CA SER A 462 3.65 16.25 5.33
C SER A 462 5.05 15.82 5.80
N SER A 463 5.91 16.77 6.18
CA SER A 463 7.28 16.47 6.64
C SER A 463 7.37 15.70 7.95
N GLY A 464 6.28 15.59 8.69
CA GLY A 464 6.20 14.74 9.87
C GLY A 464 6.02 13.25 9.54
N PHE A 465 5.62 12.93 8.31
CA PHE A 465 5.35 11.55 7.90
C PHE A 465 6.68 10.79 7.73
N SER A 466 6.81 9.70 8.46
CA SER A 466 7.93 8.77 8.39
C SER A 466 8.23 8.31 6.95
N GLY A 467 7.20 8.11 6.12
CA GLY A 467 7.37 7.70 4.72
C GLY A 467 8.03 8.75 3.80
N ASN A 468 8.24 9.98 4.29
CA ASN A 468 8.99 11.04 3.59
C ASN A 468 10.41 11.25 4.17
N LEU A 469 10.69 10.71 5.36
CA LEU A 469 11.96 10.89 6.05
C LEU A 469 12.89 9.72 5.74
N GLY A 470 14.02 10.01 5.10
CA GLY A 470 14.99 8.98 4.73
C GLY A 470 14.73 8.31 3.37
N PHE A 471 13.56 8.51 2.78
CA PHE A 471 13.23 8.00 1.45
C PHE A 471 13.61 9.00 0.36
N ARG A 472 14.21 8.48 -0.72
CA ARG A 472 14.58 9.27 -1.90
C ARG A 472 13.33 9.65 -2.70
N MET A 473 13.44 10.71 -3.49
CA MET A 473 12.38 11.05 -4.44
C MET A 473 12.21 9.90 -5.46
N PRO A 474 10.99 9.39 -5.70
CA PRO A 474 10.76 8.35 -6.71
C PRO A 474 11.15 8.84 -8.09
N SER A 475 11.93 8.07 -8.86
CA SER A 475 12.43 8.51 -10.18
C SER A 475 11.34 8.83 -11.22
N ASN A 476 10.11 8.34 -11.01
CA ASN A 476 8.95 8.58 -11.86
C ASN A 476 7.96 9.62 -11.27
N TRP A 477 8.43 10.48 -10.35
CA TRP A 477 7.62 11.56 -9.81
C TRP A 477 7.21 12.54 -10.91
N ASN A 478 5.91 12.80 -10.99
CA ASN A 478 5.35 13.81 -11.89
C ASN A 478 4.96 15.08 -11.14
N PHE A 479 4.48 14.91 -9.90
CA PHE A 479 4.03 15.98 -9.04
C PHE A 479 4.66 15.87 -7.66
N ASP A 480 4.96 17.01 -7.06
CA ASP A 480 5.53 17.14 -5.72
C ASP A 480 4.78 18.23 -4.97
N GLN A 481 3.87 17.84 -4.07
CA GLN A 481 3.11 18.74 -3.20
C GLN A 481 3.94 19.10 -1.98
N PHE A 482 4.09 20.40 -1.65
CA PHE A 482 5.08 20.79 -0.63
C PHE A 482 4.71 21.92 0.32
N ASP A 483 3.66 22.68 0.05
CA ASP A 483 3.25 23.80 0.91
C ASP A 483 1.81 24.21 0.60
N GLU A 484 1.07 24.71 1.59
CA GLU A 484 -0.29 25.21 1.43
C GLU A 484 -0.29 26.74 1.52
N ILE A 485 -1.10 27.40 0.70
CA ILE A 485 -1.33 28.85 0.78
C ILE A 485 -2.82 29.19 0.70
N GLU A 486 -3.21 30.25 1.40
CA GLU A 486 -4.52 30.87 1.28
C GLU A 486 -4.50 32.03 0.28
N ILE A 487 -5.51 32.07 -0.59
CA ILE A 487 -5.78 33.12 -1.55
C ILE A 487 -7.18 33.65 -1.24
N ASP A 488 -7.27 34.78 -0.55
CA ASP A 488 -8.55 35.34 -0.10
C ASP A 488 -9.40 34.34 0.72
N ASP A 489 -10.43 33.74 0.12
CA ASP A 489 -11.41 32.85 0.76
C ASP A 489 -11.19 31.35 0.46
N TRP A 490 -10.13 31.00 -0.26
CA TRP A 490 -9.85 29.62 -0.67
C TRP A 490 -8.37 29.27 -0.58
N GLY A 491 -8.07 27.99 -0.36
CA GLY A 491 -6.71 27.47 -0.25
C GLY A 491 -6.31 26.65 -1.47
N ILE A 492 -5.02 26.69 -1.78
CA ILE A 492 -4.39 25.78 -2.74
C ILE A 492 -3.12 25.18 -2.13
N ASP A 493 -2.83 23.95 -2.53
CA ASP A 493 -1.55 23.31 -2.27
C ASP A 493 -0.61 23.58 -3.45
N LYS A 494 0.61 24.05 -3.16
CA LYS A 494 1.66 24.28 -4.16
C LYS A 494 2.25 22.95 -4.63
N VAL A 495 2.35 22.80 -5.95
CA VAL A 495 2.80 21.57 -6.59
C VAL A 495 3.86 21.87 -7.64
N VAL A 496 5.03 21.24 -7.52
CA VAL A 496 6.00 21.22 -8.61
C VAL A 496 5.58 20.18 -9.63
N TYR A 497 5.64 20.53 -10.92
CA TYR A 497 5.33 19.64 -12.04
C TYR A 497 6.62 19.31 -12.80
N SER A 498 7.04 18.04 -12.82
CA SER A 498 8.28 17.63 -13.51
C SER A 498 8.11 17.51 -15.03
N GLY A 499 6.87 17.38 -15.52
CA GLY A 499 6.59 17.22 -16.94
C GLY A 499 6.86 15.82 -17.49
N LEU A 500 7.14 14.83 -16.64
CA LEU A 500 7.45 13.46 -17.06
C LEU A 500 6.25 12.78 -17.73
N TYR A 501 5.05 13.06 -17.23
CA TYR A 501 3.78 12.61 -17.82
C TYR A 501 2.85 13.80 -18.08
N PRO A 502 2.13 13.81 -19.21
CA PRO A 502 1.24 14.92 -19.57
C PRO A 502 0.04 15.01 -18.61
N VAL A 503 -0.38 16.23 -18.35
CA VAL A 503 -1.69 16.53 -17.74
C VAL A 503 -2.82 16.35 -18.76
N VAL A 504 -4.06 16.26 -18.27
CA VAL A 504 -5.24 16.27 -19.14
C VAL A 504 -5.35 17.66 -19.77
N GLY A 505 -5.12 17.76 -21.08
CA GLY A 505 -5.15 19.01 -21.84
C GLY A 505 -6.30 19.10 -22.85
N SER A 506 -7.19 18.11 -22.88
CA SER A 506 -8.31 18.03 -23.84
C SER A 506 -9.47 17.25 -23.24
N LEU A 507 -10.64 17.38 -23.85
CA LEU A 507 -11.85 16.62 -23.51
C LEU A 507 -12.20 15.63 -24.61
N THR A 508 -12.74 14.48 -24.22
CA THR A 508 -13.48 13.57 -25.11
C THR A 508 -14.98 13.73 -24.91
N ASN A 509 -15.77 13.17 -25.82
CA ASN A 509 -17.21 13.07 -25.62
C ASN A 509 -17.49 12.37 -24.30
N ARG A 510 -18.34 12.98 -23.48
CA ARG A 510 -18.83 12.38 -22.23
C ARG A 510 -19.80 11.26 -22.57
N ASP A 511 -19.77 10.19 -21.79
CA ASP A 511 -20.79 9.14 -21.89
C ASP A 511 -22.16 9.72 -21.51
N SER A 512 -23.21 9.29 -22.22
CA SER A 512 -24.58 9.60 -21.84
C SER A 512 -24.98 8.82 -20.57
N ASP A 513 -26.00 9.29 -19.85
CA ASP A 513 -26.56 8.58 -18.69
C ASP A 513 -26.94 7.13 -19.04
N GLU A 514 -27.52 6.93 -20.22
CA GLU A 514 -27.84 5.59 -20.74
C GLU A 514 -26.59 4.71 -20.87
N GLN A 515 -25.48 5.26 -21.39
CA GLN A 515 -24.23 4.52 -21.53
C GLN A 515 -23.61 4.18 -20.17
N LEU A 516 -23.67 5.09 -19.19
CA LEU A 516 -23.21 4.83 -17.83
C LEU A 516 -23.98 3.67 -17.17
N ILE A 517 -25.30 3.61 -17.38
CA ILE A 517 -26.14 2.51 -16.90
C ILE A 517 -25.77 1.19 -17.59
N LYS A 518 -25.63 1.19 -18.92
CA LYS A 518 -25.24 0.00 -19.69
C LYS A 518 -23.89 -0.54 -19.24
N ASP A 519 -22.91 0.33 -19.04
CA ASP A 519 -21.59 -0.05 -18.55
C ASP A 519 -21.68 -0.66 -17.14
N ALA A 520 -22.52 -0.12 -16.26
CA ALA A 520 -22.73 -0.67 -14.93
C ALA A 520 -23.31 -2.09 -14.96
N LEU A 521 -24.32 -2.31 -15.80
CA LEU A 521 -24.93 -3.63 -15.98
C LEU A 521 -23.99 -4.62 -16.66
N ALA A 522 -23.18 -4.18 -17.63
CA ALA A 522 -22.20 -5.01 -18.31
C ALA A 522 -21.18 -5.60 -17.33
N ARG A 523 -20.65 -4.78 -16.41
CA ARG A 523 -19.63 -5.19 -15.42
C ARG A 523 -20.09 -6.29 -14.48
N VAL A 524 -21.40 -6.41 -14.23
CA VAL A 524 -21.94 -7.50 -13.40
C VAL A 524 -21.51 -8.88 -13.93
N THR A 525 -21.27 -8.99 -15.25
CA THR A 525 -20.90 -10.23 -15.93
C THR A 525 -19.40 -10.52 -15.99
N ASP A 526 -18.54 -9.64 -15.47
CA ASP A 526 -17.09 -9.81 -15.54
C ASP A 526 -16.65 -11.11 -14.84
N GLY A 527 -15.77 -11.88 -15.50
CA GLY A 527 -15.30 -13.17 -14.99
C GLY A 527 -16.30 -14.32 -15.15
N LEU A 528 -17.45 -14.12 -15.82
CA LEU A 528 -18.42 -15.17 -16.14
C LEU A 528 -18.42 -15.48 -17.64
N PRO A 529 -17.69 -16.52 -18.10
CA PRO A 529 -17.61 -16.80 -19.53
C PRO A 529 -18.97 -17.11 -20.17
N LEU A 530 -19.94 -17.59 -19.38
CA LEU A 530 -21.33 -17.85 -19.80
C LEU A 530 -22.05 -16.59 -20.31
N PHE A 531 -21.64 -15.42 -19.84
CA PHE A 531 -22.25 -14.12 -20.16
C PHE A 531 -21.36 -13.26 -21.07
N THR A 532 -20.35 -13.87 -21.70
CA THR A 532 -19.48 -13.19 -22.66
C THR A 532 -20.31 -12.56 -23.79
N GLY A 533 -20.05 -11.29 -24.09
CA GLY A 533 -20.72 -10.56 -25.17
C GLY A 533 -22.01 -9.83 -24.75
N VAL A 534 -22.44 -9.94 -23.48
CA VAL A 534 -23.56 -9.15 -22.94
C VAL A 534 -23.34 -7.65 -23.14
N ALA A 535 -22.14 -7.14 -22.80
CA ALA A 535 -21.82 -5.72 -22.83
C ALA A 535 -22.20 -5.00 -24.14
N GLY A 536 -22.02 -5.66 -25.29
CA GLY A 536 -22.33 -5.09 -26.61
C GLY A 536 -23.80 -5.25 -27.05
N ARG A 537 -24.66 -5.88 -26.25
CA ARG A 537 -26.05 -6.20 -26.58
C ARG A 537 -27.06 -5.62 -25.58
N ILE A 538 -26.61 -4.88 -24.57
CA ILE A 538 -27.50 -4.29 -23.55
C ILE A 538 -28.34 -3.18 -24.18
N GLU A 539 -29.66 -3.35 -24.11
CA GLU A 539 -30.63 -2.27 -24.33
C GLU A 539 -31.57 -2.25 -23.13
N LEU A 540 -31.94 -1.05 -22.67
CA LEU A 540 -32.67 -0.83 -21.42
C LEU A 540 -34.19 -0.86 -21.63
N ASP A 541 -34.67 -1.83 -22.38
CA ASP A 541 -36.07 -1.99 -22.81
C ASP A 541 -36.84 -3.06 -22.04
N GLY A 542 -36.17 -3.85 -21.21
CA GLY A 542 -36.73 -4.99 -20.51
C GLY A 542 -37.00 -6.21 -21.40
N GLU A 543 -36.67 -6.14 -22.69
CA GLU A 543 -36.91 -7.23 -23.64
C GLU A 543 -35.87 -8.33 -23.50
N GLU A 544 -36.34 -9.58 -23.60
CA GLU A 544 -35.49 -10.77 -23.47
C GLU A 544 -34.71 -11.04 -24.77
N LYS A 545 -33.39 -11.14 -24.63
CA LYS A 545 -32.43 -11.29 -25.73
C LYS A 545 -31.64 -12.59 -25.57
N THR A 546 -31.52 -13.37 -26.63
CA THR A 546 -30.74 -14.62 -26.62
C THR A 546 -29.24 -14.33 -26.75
N LEU A 547 -28.44 -14.83 -25.79
CA LEU A 547 -26.98 -14.82 -25.87
C LEU A 547 -26.49 -15.94 -26.79
N PHE A 548 -26.94 -17.16 -26.50
CA PHE A 548 -26.72 -18.35 -27.31
C PHE A 548 -27.80 -19.40 -27.06
N ASP A 549 -28.00 -20.27 -28.04
CA ASP A 549 -28.99 -21.34 -28.01
C ASP A 549 -28.41 -22.59 -28.70
N ASP A 550 -28.08 -23.61 -27.90
CA ASP A 550 -27.59 -24.91 -28.36
C ASP A 550 -28.61 -26.01 -28.00
N THR A 551 -28.35 -27.23 -28.44
CA THR A 551 -29.03 -28.48 -28.12
C THR A 551 -29.18 -28.77 -26.61
N LEU A 552 -28.24 -28.30 -25.77
CA LEU A 552 -28.26 -28.56 -24.32
C LEU A 552 -28.69 -27.35 -23.47
N ILE A 553 -28.26 -26.15 -23.86
CA ILE A 553 -28.40 -24.95 -23.06
C ILE A 553 -28.84 -23.79 -23.95
N ARG A 554 -29.81 -23.01 -23.48
CA ARG A 554 -30.10 -21.66 -23.99
C ARG A 554 -29.88 -20.65 -22.88
N VAL A 555 -29.22 -19.54 -23.18
CA VAL A 555 -29.06 -18.43 -22.23
C VAL A 555 -29.62 -17.17 -22.84
N THR A 556 -30.45 -16.48 -22.07
CA THR A 556 -31.02 -15.19 -22.41
C THR A 556 -30.71 -14.16 -21.33
N PHE A 557 -30.87 -12.88 -21.67
CA PHE A 557 -30.81 -11.80 -20.72
C PHE A 557 -31.77 -10.66 -21.09
N SER A 558 -32.18 -9.87 -20.12
CA SER A 558 -32.90 -8.59 -20.31
C SER A 558 -32.35 -7.53 -19.36
N ALA A 559 -32.49 -6.26 -19.71
CA ALA A 559 -32.00 -5.14 -18.89
C ALA A 559 -32.99 -3.98 -18.85
N SER A 560 -33.06 -3.26 -17.72
CA SER A 560 -33.99 -2.13 -17.52
C SER A 560 -33.37 -1.07 -16.61
N ALA A 561 -33.69 0.21 -16.86
CA ALA A 561 -33.38 1.34 -15.98
C ALA A 561 -34.53 1.63 -15.00
N ASP A 562 -34.25 2.46 -13.98
CA ASP A 562 -35.21 3.01 -13.02
C ASP A 562 -36.09 1.94 -12.33
N VAL A 563 -35.45 0.87 -11.86
CA VAL A 563 -36.15 -0.27 -11.24
C VAL A 563 -36.47 0.05 -9.77
N ALA A 564 -37.76 0.08 -9.42
CA ALA A 564 -38.21 0.36 -8.05
C ALA A 564 -37.83 -0.77 -7.07
N ALA A 565 -37.32 -0.41 -5.90
CA ALA A 565 -37.09 -1.34 -4.80
C ALA A 565 -38.43 -1.65 -4.11
N GLY A 566 -39.21 -2.61 -4.63
CA GLY A 566 -40.44 -3.05 -3.93
C GLY A 566 -41.43 -3.88 -4.71
N ASP A 567 -41.39 -3.88 -6.04
CA ASP A 567 -42.36 -4.65 -6.84
C ASP A 567 -41.78 -6.04 -7.14
N ASP A 568 -42.05 -7.01 -6.25
CA ASP A 568 -42.42 -8.39 -6.56
C ASP A 568 -42.44 -9.22 -5.25
N GLU A 569 -43.46 -10.06 -5.09
CA GLU A 569 -43.59 -11.02 -3.98
C GLU A 569 -42.28 -11.80 -3.78
N GLU A 570 -41.84 -12.00 -2.52
CA GLU A 570 -40.66 -12.80 -2.17
C GLU A 570 -40.79 -14.26 -2.66
N VAL A 571 -40.44 -14.51 -3.92
CA VAL A 571 -40.44 -15.84 -4.55
C VAL A 571 -39.00 -16.14 -5.02
N GLY A 572 -38.11 -16.49 -4.08
CA GLY A 572 -36.74 -16.90 -4.42
C GLY A 572 -35.71 -16.69 -3.30
N ASN A 573 -34.44 -16.97 -3.63
CA ASN A 573 -33.31 -16.68 -2.76
C ASN A 573 -32.73 -15.30 -3.11
N THR A 574 -32.79 -14.36 -2.17
CA THR A 574 -32.29 -12.98 -2.33
C THR A 574 -30.99 -12.77 -1.54
N ILE A 575 -29.99 -12.17 -2.19
CA ILE A 575 -28.72 -11.78 -1.58
C ILE A 575 -28.54 -10.28 -1.74
N PHE A 576 -28.40 -9.58 -0.62
CA PHE A 576 -28.01 -8.18 -0.63
C PHE A 576 -26.49 -8.05 -0.66
N VAL A 577 -26.01 -7.15 -1.51
CA VAL A 577 -24.58 -6.90 -1.70
C VAL A 577 -24.28 -5.45 -1.32
N TYR A 578 -23.31 -5.29 -0.44
CA TYR A 578 -22.82 -4.01 0.04
C TYR A 578 -21.30 -4.01 -0.06
N ASN A 579 -20.75 -3.01 -0.73
CA ASN A 579 -19.31 -2.85 -0.92
C ASN A 579 -18.64 -4.11 -1.46
N TYR A 580 -19.19 -4.70 -2.53
CA TYR A 580 -18.71 -5.95 -3.15
C TYR A 580 -18.71 -7.18 -2.23
N SER A 581 -19.27 -7.04 -1.02
CA SER A 581 -19.33 -8.07 -0.01
C SER A 581 -20.79 -8.45 0.23
N LYS A 582 -21.04 -9.74 0.41
CA LYS A 582 -22.36 -10.23 0.82
C LYS A 582 -22.61 -9.76 2.26
N MET A 583 -23.83 -9.33 2.56
CA MET A 583 -24.18 -8.98 3.94
C MET A 583 -24.07 -10.22 4.86
N ASP A 584 -23.49 -10.05 6.05
CA ASP A 584 -23.12 -11.11 6.99
C ASP A 584 -24.30 -12.01 7.45
N SER A 585 -23.93 -13.27 7.70
CA SER A 585 -24.60 -14.50 8.17
C SER A 585 -25.83 -14.43 9.08
N SER A 586 -26.22 -13.25 9.57
CA SER A 586 -27.44 -13.02 10.35
C SER A 586 -28.73 -13.35 9.57
N VAL A 587 -28.78 -13.04 8.27
CA VAL A 587 -29.88 -13.43 7.37
C VAL A 587 -29.80 -14.92 7.02
N GLU A 588 -28.58 -15.43 6.82
CA GLU A 588 -28.32 -16.85 6.58
C GLU A 588 -28.82 -17.70 7.77
N ASN A 589 -28.71 -17.22 9.00
CA ASN A 589 -29.22 -17.87 10.21
C ASN A 589 -30.75 -17.75 10.39
N ILE A 590 -31.37 -16.69 9.89
CA ILE A 590 -32.84 -16.57 9.85
C ILE A 590 -33.44 -17.54 8.82
N ILE A 591 -32.79 -17.72 7.67
CA ILE A 591 -33.17 -18.71 6.64
C ILE A 591 -32.93 -20.14 7.15
N LYS A 592 -31.78 -20.40 7.80
CA LYS A 592 -31.44 -21.72 8.39
C LYS A 592 -32.47 -22.19 9.41
N ASN A 593 -33.12 -21.28 10.15
CA ASN A 593 -34.02 -21.62 11.25
C ASN A 593 -35.52 -21.63 10.89
N ASN A 594 -35.96 -20.99 9.79
CA ASN A 594 -37.40 -20.86 9.47
C ASN A 594 -37.94 -21.84 8.41
N LEU A 595 -37.10 -22.52 7.62
CA LEU A 595 -37.60 -23.34 6.48
C LEU A 595 -37.13 -24.80 6.45
N GLY A 596 -36.28 -25.26 7.37
CA GLY A 596 -35.90 -26.69 7.47
C GLY A 596 -35.09 -27.24 6.27
N LEU A 597 -34.60 -26.39 5.38
CA LEU A 597 -33.89 -26.75 4.13
C LEU A 597 -32.36 -26.84 4.29
N SER A 598 -31.86 -26.85 5.53
CA SER A 598 -30.46 -26.58 5.91
C SER A 598 -29.40 -27.51 5.31
N ASN A 599 -29.77 -28.68 4.79
CA ASN A 599 -28.81 -29.66 4.26
C ASN A 599 -28.93 -29.92 2.74
N GLN A 600 -29.84 -29.25 2.02
CA GLN A 600 -30.19 -29.64 0.64
C GLN A 600 -30.06 -28.53 -0.42
N VAL A 601 -29.82 -27.28 -0.02
CA VAL A 601 -29.54 -26.18 -0.96
C VAL A 601 -28.22 -25.54 -0.57
N LYS A 602 -27.11 -26.11 -1.07
CA LYS A 602 -25.89 -25.32 -1.22
C LYS A 602 -26.07 -24.49 -2.48
N LEU A 603 -26.60 -23.28 -2.32
CA LEU A 603 -26.38 -22.25 -3.33
C LEU A 603 -24.87 -22.16 -3.50
N ASP A 604 -24.45 -22.45 -4.72
CA ASP A 604 -23.09 -22.38 -5.24
C ASP A 604 -22.23 -21.32 -4.50
N ALA A 605 -21.49 -21.79 -3.50
CA ALA A 605 -20.68 -20.94 -2.65
C ALA A 605 -19.44 -20.40 -3.40
N GLU A 606 -19.14 -20.90 -4.60
CA GLU A 606 -17.91 -20.64 -5.35
C GLU A 606 -18.09 -20.29 -6.85
N GLY A 607 -19.31 -20.15 -7.39
CA GLY A 607 -19.56 -19.93 -8.82
C GLY A 607 -20.42 -18.70 -9.16
N ILE A 608 -21.53 -18.84 -9.91
CA ILE A 608 -22.18 -17.70 -10.62
C ILE A 608 -22.60 -16.59 -9.65
N THR A 609 -23.37 -16.91 -8.61
CA THR A 609 -23.89 -15.92 -7.66
C THR A 609 -22.78 -15.21 -6.88
N SER A 610 -21.70 -15.94 -6.57
CA SER A 610 -20.54 -15.37 -5.87
C SER A 610 -19.78 -14.39 -6.76
N THR A 611 -19.61 -14.75 -8.03
CA THR A 611 -18.94 -13.90 -9.03
C THR A 611 -19.78 -12.66 -9.35
N LEU A 612 -21.09 -12.82 -9.53
CA LEU A 612 -22.02 -11.68 -9.67
C LEU A 612 -21.91 -10.74 -8.47
N ALA A 613 -21.93 -11.28 -7.24
CA ALA A 613 -21.83 -10.47 -6.02
C ALA A 613 -20.49 -9.71 -5.94
N SER A 614 -19.38 -10.31 -6.38
CA SER A 614 -18.07 -9.64 -6.40
C SER A 614 -17.96 -8.50 -7.42
N ASN A 615 -18.95 -8.34 -8.30
CA ASN A 615 -19.02 -7.27 -9.29
C ASN A 615 -20.05 -6.19 -8.93
N ILE A 616 -20.81 -6.36 -7.84
CA ILE A 616 -21.88 -5.43 -7.41
C ILE A 616 -21.40 -4.62 -6.22
N PHE A 617 -21.38 -3.29 -6.33
CA PHE A 617 -21.06 -2.42 -5.19
C PHE A 617 -22.23 -2.33 -4.22
N TYR A 618 -23.40 -1.89 -4.70
CA TYR A 618 -24.61 -1.73 -3.91
C TYR A 618 -25.78 -2.27 -4.73
N GLY A 619 -26.47 -3.27 -4.19
CA GLY A 619 -27.47 -3.97 -4.98
C GLY A 619 -28.04 -5.21 -4.31
N LYS A 620 -28.83 -5.96 -5.08
CA LYS A 620 -29.26 -7.30 -4.71
C LYS A 620 -29.21 -8.25 -5.89
N ILE A 621 -29.05 -9.53 -5.60
CA ILE A 621 -29.20 -10.63 -6.54
C ILE A 621 -30.38 -11.48 -6.08
N GLU A 622 -31.35 -11.67 -6.98
CA GLU A 622 -32.47 -12.57 -6.79
C GLU A 622 -32.27 -13.78 -7.69
N SER A 623 -32.39 -14.98 -7.10
CA SER A 623 -32.23 -16.23 -7.83
C SER A 623 -33.42 -17.15 -7.63
N SER A 624 -33.86 -17.78 -8.72
CA SER A 624 -34.97 -18.73 -8.69
C SER A 624 -34.76 -19.85 -9.72
N VAL A 625 -35.48 -20.96 -9.53
CA VAL A 625 -35.49 -22.08 -10.46
C VAL A 625 -36.94 -22.43 -10.77
N SER A 626 -37.25 -22.61 -12.05
CA SER A 626 -38.56 -23.06 -12.50
C SER A 626 -38.43 -24.23 -13.48
N VAL A 627 -39.44 -25.09 -13.52
CA VAL A 627 -39.51 -26.22 -14.46
C VAL A 627 -40.59 -25.91 -15.47
N GLN A 628 -40.22 -25.95 -16.75
CA GLN A 628 -41.09 -25.75 -17.90
C GLN A 628 -41.13 -27.02 -18.75
N PHE A 629 -42.05 -27.08 -19.73
CA PHE A 629 -42.12 -28.24 -20.63
C PHE A 629 -40.79 -28.42 -21.35
N ARG A 630 -40.08 -29.52 -21.02
CA ARG A 630 -38.76 -29.90 -21.57
C ARG A 630 -37.55 -29.02 -21.19
N GLU A 631 -37.74 -28.06 -20.29
CA GLU A 631 -36.67 -27.13 -19.88
C GLU A 631 -36.67 -26.91 -18.37
N ILE A 632 -35.48 -26.72 -17.79
CA ILE A 632 -35.31 -26.20 -16.42
C ILE A 632 -34.68 -24.82 -16.55
N MET A 633 -35.35 -23.79 -16.06
CA MET A 633 -34.89 -22.41 -16.13
C MET A 633 -34.33 -21.97 -14.78
N TYR A 634 -33.08 -21.53 -14.78
CA TYR A 634 -32.43 -20.82 -13.67
C TYR A 634 -32.45 -19.33 -13.97
N THR A 635 -32.95 -18.52 -13.05
CA THR A 635 -33.02 -17.07 -13.20
C THR A 635 -32.09 -16.40 -12.20
N TYR A 636 -31.33 -15.41 -12.68
CA TYR A 636 -30.51 -14.51 -11.87
C TYR A 636 -30.86 -13.07 -12.21
N LYS A 637 -31.64 -12.40 -11.37
CA LYS A 637 -31.96 -10.98 -11.50
C LYS A 637 -31.03 -10.18 -10.61
N VAL A 638 -30.18 -9.37 -11.22
CA VAL A 638 -29.27 -8.46 -10.52
C VAL A 638 -29.85 -7.07 -10.57
N ILE A 639 -30.03 -6.45 -9.42
CA ILE A 639 -30.44 -5.05 -9.29
C ILE A 639 -29.29 -4.27 -8.71
N LEU A 640 -28.83 -3.26 -9.45
CA LEU A 640 -27.85 -2.29 -9.01
C LEU A 640 -28.59 -1.07 -8.47
N TYR A 641 -28.13 -0.59 -7.33
CA TYR A 641 -28.58 0.65 -6.71
C TYR A 641 -27.48 1.70 -6.82
N GLU A 642 -27.88 2.97 -6.76
CA GLU A 642 -26.96 4.12 -6.70
C GLU A 642 -25.98 4.21 -7.88
N ILE A 643 -26.42 3.88 -9.09
CA ILE A 643 -25.65 4.14 -10.31
C ILE A 643 -25.58 5.66 -10.50
N GLU A 644 -24.37 6.22 -10.44
CA GLU A 644 -24.16 7.66 -10.54
C GLU A 644 -24.29 8.15 -12.00
N LEU A 645 -25.12 9.17 -12.21
CA LEU A 645 -25.40 9.81 -13.49
C LEU A 645 -24.70 11.18 -13.63
N LEU A 646 -24.84 11.82 -14.80
CA LEU A 646 -24.46 13.21 -15.01
C LEU A 646 -25.16 14.12 -13.99
N GLY A 647 -24.46 15.15 -13.51
CA GLY A 647 -25.01 16.11 -12.54
C GLY A 647 -25.12 15.62 -11.08
N GLY A 648 -24.66 14.41 -10.75
CA GLY A 648 -24.64 13.91 -9.37
C GLY A 648 -25.95 13.25 -8.92
N LEU A 649 -26.86 12.98 -9.84
CA LEU A 649 -28.04 12.15 -9.60
C LEU A 649 -27.64 10.67 -9.53
N THR A 650 -28.46 9.86 -8.88
CA THR A 650 -28.32 8.40 -8.89
C THR A 650 -29.58 7.72 -9.43
N THR A 651 -29.40 6.58 -10.08
CA THR A 651 -30.50 5.71 -10.55
C THR A 651 -30.26 4.25 -10.12
N SER A 652 -31.26 3.41 -10.32
CA SER A 652 -31.16 1.95 -10.23
C SER A 652 -31.30 1.34 -11.62
N ALA A 653 -30.75 0.14 -11.80
CA ALA A 653 -30.98 -0.63 -13.02
C ALA A 653 -30.94 -2.12 -12.69
N SER A 654 -31.55 -2.94 -13.54
CA SER A 654 -31.48 -4.39 -13.40
C SER A 654 -31.04 -5.07 -14.68
N ILE A 655 -30.40 -6.22 -14.51
CA ILE A 655 -30.12 -7.17 -15.57
C ILE A 655 -30.55 -8.56 -15.09
N THR A 656 -31.35 -9.24 -15.89
CA THR A 656 -31.87 -10.59 -15.58
C THR A 656 -31.28 -11.58 -16.56
N PHE A 657 -30.74 -12.68 -16.07
CA PHE A 657 -30.26 -13.81 -16.88
C PHE A 657 -31.17 -15.01 -16.68
N ASN A 658 -31.60 -15.66 -17.78
CA ASN A 658 -32.28 -16.94 -17.73
C ASN A 658 -31.43 -18.02 -18.41
N ILE A 659 -31.15 -19.12 -17.72
CA ILE A 659 -30.40 -20.27 -18.22
C ILE A 659 -31.36 -21.45 -18.31
N TYR A 660 -31.65 -21.88 -19.54
CA TYR A 660 -32.52 -23.00 -19.83
C TYR A 660 -31.71 -24.25 -20.09
N LEU A 661 -31.86 -25.27 -19.25
CA LEU A 661 -31.34 -26.61 -19.48
C LEU A 661 -32.39 -27.45 -20.22
N LYS A 662 -32.08 -27.89 -21.44
CA LYS A 662 -32.96 -28.72 -22.27
C LYS A 662 -32.91 -30.17 -21.79
N ASN A 663 -33.85 -30.56 -20.93
CA ASN A 663 -33.81 -31.82 -20.17
C ASN A 663 -34.02 -33.08 -21.03
N TYR A 664 -34.47 -32.92 -22.29
CA TYR A 664 -34.70 -34.02 -23.24
C TYR A 664 -33.45 -34.46 -24.01
N ASN A 665 -32.35 -33.71 -23.92
CA ASN A 665 -31.10 -33.96 -24.66
C ASN A 665 -29.92 -34.34 -23.75
N LEU A 666 -30.16 -34.66 -22.48
CA LEU A 666 -29.08 -34.96 -21.53
C LEU A 666 -28.25 -36.19 -21.98
N PRO A 667 -26.90 -36.12 -21.97
CA PRO A 667 -26.04 -37.24 -22.34
C PRO A 667 -26.29 -38.50 -21.48
N PRO A 668 -26.08 -39.73 -22.00
CA PRO A 668 -26.37 -40.98 -21.30
C PRO A 668 -25.72 -41.15 -19.91
N ARG A 669 -24.59 -40.47 -19.68
CA ARG A 669 -23.86 -40.48 -18.39
C ARG A 669 -24.52 -39.65 -17.29
N TYR A 670 -25.51 -38.83 -17.61
CA TYR A 670 -26.29 -38.01 -16.67
C TYR A 670 -27.75 -38.48 -16.61
N GLN A 671 -28.00 -39.76 -16.91
CA GLN A 671 -29.34 -40.33 -16.88
C GLN A 671 -29.97 -40.17 -15.50
N VAL A 672 -31.04 -39.39 -15.50
CA VAL A 672 -31.94 -39.22 -14.37
C VAL A 672 -32.66 -40.55 -14.16
N PRO A 673 -32.77 -41.05 -12.90
CA PRO A 673 -33.52 -42.27 -12.60
C PRO A 673 -34.89 -42.28 -13.30
N ALA A 674 -35.28 -43.41 -13.89
CA ALA A 674 -36.48 -43.50 -14.74
C ALA A 674 -37.76 -43.03 -14.01
N ASP A 675 -37.86 -43.27 -12.71
CA ASP A 675 -38.95 -42.84 -11.85
C ASP A 675 -39.03 -41.31 -11.65
N ILE A 676 -37.91 -40.60 -11.79
CA ILE A 676 -37.85 -39.14 -11.80
C ILE A 676 -38.14 -38.61 -13.20
N GLN A 677 -37.65 -39.25 -14.26
CA GLN A 677 -37.98 -38.89 -15.65
C GLN A 677 -39.49 -38.97 -15.90
N ASP A 678 -40.15 -40.05 -15.43
CA ASP A 678 -41.59 -40.25 -15.58
C ASP A 678 -42.39 -39.15 -14.85
N LYS A 679 -41.96 -38.74 -13.65
CA LYS A 679 -42.58 -37.63 -12.91
C LYS A 679 -42.38 -36.27 -13.59
N VAL A 680 -41.18 -36.03 -14.14
CA VAL A 680 -40.89 -34.79 -14.89
C VAL A 680 -41.72 -34.73 -16.18
N ILE A 681 -41.86 -35.86 -16.89
CA ILE A 681 -42.71 -35.98 -18.08
C ILE A 681 -44.19 -35.74 -17.73
N GLN A 682 -44.66 -36.26 -16.60
CA GLN A 682 -46.03 -36.07 -16.12
C GLN A 682 -46.33 -34.59 -15.82
N VAL A 683 -45.50 -33.93 -15.02
CA VAL A 683 -45.64 -32.49 -14.68
C VAL A 683 -45.54 -31.61 -15.94
N SER A 684 -44.65 -31.98 -16.86
CA SER A 684 -44.50 -31.29 -18.16
C SER A 684 -45.78 -31.43 -19.00
N HIS A 685 -46.39 -32.62 -19.04
CA HIS A 685 -47.63 -32.85 -19.77
C HIS A 685 -48.80 -32.05 -19.19
N GLU A 686 -48.87 -31.91 -17.87
CA GLU A 686 -49.88 -31.11 -17.17
C GLU A 686 -49.72 -29.60 -17.45
N ALA A 687 -48.48 -29.10 -17.52
CA ALA A 687 -48.20 -27.70 -17.89
C ALA A 687 -48.53 -27.37 -19.36
N TYR A 688 -48.33 -28.32 -20.29
CA TYR A 688 -48.63 -28.14 -21.72
C TYR A 688 -50.15 -28.08 -22.02
N GLN A 689 -50.99 -28.67 -21.15
CA GLN A 689 -52.45 -28.73 -21.35
C GLN A 689 -53.22 -27.48 -20.86
N GLY A 690 -52.52 -26.39 -20.50
CA GLY A 690 -53.13 -25.08 -20.30
C GLY A 690 -54.05 -24.95 -19.08
N VAL A 691 -53.84 -25.73 -18.02
CA VAL A 691 -54.49 -25.46 -16.72
C VAL A 691 -53.91 -24.13 -16.22
N SER A 692 -54.79 -23.14 -16.05
CA SER A 692 -54.46 -21.75 -15.75
C SER A 692 -53.36 -21.60 -14.70
N ALA A 693 -52.35 -20.81 -15.04
CA ALA A 693 -51.14 -20.50 -14.28
C ALA A 693 -51.38 -19.72 -12.96
N ALA A 694 -52.52 -19.92 -12.28
CA ALA A 694 -52.89 -19.20 -11.07
C ALA A 694 -53.42 -20.08 -9.92
N GLN A 695 -53.51 -21.41 -10.06
CA GLN A 695 -54.11 -22.25 -8.99
C GLN A 695 -53.38 -23.56 -8.63
N VAL A 696 -52.08 -23.69 -8.93
CA VAL A 696 -51.26 -24.77 -8.34
C VAL A 696 -50.04 -24.16 -7.64
N ILE A 697 -50.30 -23.44 -6.55
CA ILE A 697 -49.35 -23.34 -5.44
C ILE A 697 -49.94 -24.13 -4.27
N SER A 698 -49.58 -25.41 -4.23
CA SER A 698 -49.45 -26.17 -2.98
C SER A 698 -48.31 -27.20 -3.11
N GLY A 699 -47.09 -26.67 -3.28
CA GLY A 699 -45.97 -26.91 -2.35
C GLY A 699 -45.43 -28.32 -2.08
N GLY A 700 -45.88 -29.39 -2.73
CA GLY A 700 -45.41 -30.75 -2.42
C GLY A 700 -44.68 -31.46 -3.56
N LEU A 701 -45.35 -31.65 -4.70
CA LEU A 701 -44.91 -32.64 -5.70
C LEU A 701 -43.92 -32.10 -6.74
N ALA A 702 -44.06 -30.84 -7.17
CA ALA A 702 -43.10 -30.18 -8.08
C ALA A 702 -41.75 -29.91 -7.37
N ILE A 703 -41.79 -29.59 -6.07
CA ILE A 703 -40.61 -29.39 -5.23
C ILE A 703 -39.87 -30.72 -4.98
N ILE A 704 -40.58 -31.85 -4.90
CA ILE A 704 -39.95 -33.18 -4.76
C ILE A 704 -39.31 -33.63 -6.09
N ALA A 705 -39.92 -33.37 -7.25
CA ALA A 705 -39.34 -33.73 -8.54
C ALA A 705 -38.16 -32.81 -8.91
N ALA A 706 -38.29 -31.50 -8.71
CA ALA A 706 -37.20 -30.54 -8.87
C ALA A 706 -36.09 -30.76 -7.82
N GLY A 707 -36.46 -31.04 -6.57
CA GLY A 707 -35.54 -31.34 -5.48
C GLY A 707 -34.77 -32.63 -5.70
N ALA A 708 -35.41 -33.70 -6.18
CA ALA A 708 -34.72 -34.96 -6.51
C ALA A 708 -33.82 -34.83 -7.74
N PHE A 709 -34.20 -34.02 -8.74
CA PHE A 709 -33.34 -33.72 -9.89
C PHE A 709 -32.14 -32.83 -9.50
N LEU A 710 -32.36 -31.82 -8.65
CA LEU A 710 -31.33 -30.98 -8.05
C LEU A 710 -30.39 -31.80 -7.15
N LEU A 711 -30.87 -32.82 -6.44
CA LEU A 711 -30.07 -33.69 -5.56
C LEU A 711 -29.10 -34.61 -6.32
N TYR A 712 -29.48 -35.09 -7.51
CA TYR A 712 -28.70 -36.10 -8.25
C TYR A 712 -27.95 -35.54 -9.46
N VAL A 713 -28.42 -34.43 -10.04
CA VAL A 713 -27.89 -33.91 -11.32
C VAL A 713 -27.39 -32.46 -11.19
N GLY A 714 -27.98 -31.65 -10.31
CA GLY A 714 -27.60 -30.25 -10.08
C GLY A 714 -26.11 -30.03 -9.76
N PRO A 715 -25.54 -30.67 -8.73
CA PRO A 715 -24.13 -30.58 -8.41
C PRO A 715 -23.21 -31.07 -9.53
N ALA A 716 -23.61 -32.12 -10.25
CA ALA A 716 -22.82 -32.73 -11.33
C ALA A 716 -22.85 -31.92 -12.64
N ILE A 717 -23.94 -31.18 -12.91
CA ILE A 717 -24.03 -30.24 -14.03
C ILE A 717 -23.34 -28.93 -13.68
N ILE A 718 -23.53 -28.38 -12.47
CA ILE A 718 -22.87 -27.13 -12.04
C ILE A 718 -21.34 -27.29 -12.02
N THR A 719 -20.82 -28.44 -11.57
CA THR A 719 -19.39 -28.77 -11.64
C THR A 719 -18.91 -29.13 -13.06
N ALA A 720 -19.80 -29.55 -13.97
CA ALA A 720 -19.46 -29.86 -15.36
C ALA A 720 -19.67 -28.69 -16.33
N ILE A 721 -20.38 -27.62 -15.96
CA ILE A 721 -20.55 -26.41 -16.78
C ILE A 721 -19.18 -25.81 -17.18
N PRO A 722 -18.17 -25.70 -16.28
CA PRO A 722 -16.83 -25.29 -16.68
C PRO A 722 -16.21 -26.20 -17.74
N THR A 723 -16.35 -27.53 -17.60
CA THR A 723 -15.78 -28.52 -18.52
C THR A 723 -16.52 -28.61 -19.87
N ILE A 724 -17.84 -28.42 -19.85
CA ILE A 724 -18.68 -28.34 -21.05
C ILE A 724 -18.43 -27.01 -21.78
N MET A 725 -18.22 -25.93 -21.03
CA MET A 725 -17.82 -24.63 -21.57
C MET A 725 -16.38 -24.60 -22.07
N GLU A 726 -15.41 -25.28 -21.45
CA GLU A 726 -14.07 -25.45 -22.02
C GLU A 726 -14.13 -26.18 -23.36
N GLY A 727 -15.01 -27.19 -23.48
CA GLY A 727 -15.29 -27.87 -24.75
C GLY A 727 -15.98 -26.97 -25.80
N LEU A 728 -16.92 -26.12 -25.39
CA LEU A 728 -17.61 -25.16 -26.27
C LEU A 728 -16.71 -23.98 -26.66
N ILE A 729 -15.87 -23.46 -25.76
CA ILE A 729 -14.88 -22.42 -26.02
C ILE A 729 -13.80 -22.95 -26.97
N ALA A 730 -13.35 -24.20 -26.78
CA ALA A 730 -12.46 -24.87 -27.74
C ALA A 730 -13.12 -25.06 -29.12
N ALA A 731 -14.42 -25.33 -29.18
CA ALA A 731 -15.17 -25.43 -30.43
C ALA A 731 -15.43 -24.07 -31.09
N MET A 732 -15.69 -23.01 -30.32
CA MET A 732 -15.88 -21.64 -30.82
C MET A 732 -14.56 -20.99 -31.26
N GLY A 733 -13.44 -21.32 -30.63
CA GLY A 733 -12.10 -20.93 -31.08
C GLY A 733 -11.70 -21.54 -32.44
N ILE A 734 -12.28 -22.68 -32.81
CA ILE A 734 -12.12 -23.27 -34.15
C ILE A 734 -12.97 -22.52 -35.18
N ILE A 735 -14.14 -21.99 -34.80
CA ILE A 735 -15.03 -21.26 -35.70
C ILE A 735 -14.51 -19.84 -35.99
N LEU A 736 -13.93 -19.15 -35.00
CA LEU A 736 -13.35 -17.80 -35.20
C LEU A 736 -12.05 -17.79 -36.04
N ASN A 737 -11.35 -18.92 -36.16
CA ASN A 737 -10.20 -19.08 -37.07
C ASN A 737 -10.58 -19.54 -38.49
N THR A 738 -11.87 -19.55 -38.83
CA THR A 738 -12.37 -19.98 -40.16
C THR A 738 -13.16 -18.91 -40.92
N GLN A 739 -12.90 -17.62 -40.66
CA GLN A 739 -13.14 -16.62 -41.71
C GLN A 739 -11.95 -16.62 -42.67
N PRO A 740 -12.11 -16.99 -43.96
CA PRO A 740 -11.07 -16.74 -44.94
C PRO A 740 -10.94 -15.23 -45.13
N ALA A 741 -9.71 -14.74 -45.14
CA ALA A 741 -9.40 -13.40 -45.58
C ALA A 741 -10.02 -13.13 -46.96
N MET A 742 -10.90 -12.13 -47.03
CA MET A 742 -11.12 -11.29 -48.20
C MET A 742 -11.39 -9.86 -47.74
#